data_AF-A0AAD5G6X1-F1
#
_entry.id   AF-A0AAD5G6X1-F1
#
_cell.length_a   1.000
_cell.length_b   1.000
_cell.length_c   1.000
_cell.angle_alpha   90.00
_cell.angle_beta   90.00
_cell.angle_gamma   90.00
#
_symmetry.space_group_name_H-M   'P 1'
#
loop_
_entity.id
_entity.type
_entity.pdbx_description
1 polymer ?
#
loop_
_entity_poly.entity_id
_entity_poly.type
_entity_poly.pdbx_seq_one_letter_code
_entity_poly.pdbx_strand_id
1 'polypeptide(L)'
;VLRKKYPQFGQLHNGSFMQQALRSPSARKYLIDHKCRDFTVRRHPRRAALDYFPARHGAAGASSSYSRASSLGARPSSIVSTLTSNAGVLRLVCKKHDIKSDQKIYLNQIPSKPINNYKDSSLNDSRRNLGFLSCGTGNPIDDCWRCDPNWEKNRQRLADCAIGFGKGAVGGRDGKIYVVTDSSDNDAVNPKPGTLRHAVIQDEPLWIIFQRDMVIKLKEELIMNSFKTIDGRGASVHIAGGPCITIQYVTNIIIHGINIHDCKPGGNAMVRSSPSHFGWRTISDGDGVSIFGGSHVWVDHCSLSNCADGLIDAIMGSTAITLSNNYMTHHDKVMLLGHSDTYEQDKNMQVTIAFNHFGEGLVQRMPRCRHGYFHVVNNDYTHWEMYAIGGSANPTINSQGNRFLAPDRRFSKESLSSSPPSSLAPLYNILSTSYNKCKGTSLNESRRNLGFFASCGTGNPIDDCWRCDPNWENNRQRLADCAIGFGKEAVGGRDGRIYVVTDSSDNDAVNPKPGTLRYAVIQDEPLWIIFQRDMVIKLKEELIMNSFKTIDGRGASVHIAGGPCITIQYVTNIIIHGINIHDCKPGGNAMVRSSPSHFGWRTISDGDGVSIFGGSHVWVDHCTLSNCADGLIDAIMGSTAITLSNNYMSHHDKAILLGHNDAYQHDKIMQVTIAFNHFGEGLVQRMPRCRHGYFHVVNNDYTHWQMYAIGGSANPTILSQGNRFLAPDNRFSKEVTKHDNAPESEWRNWNWRSEGDLMLNGAYFVQSGVGANYPRTSSLVARPSSIVSRLTSNAGALSFDFGQ
;
A
#
# COMPACT_ATOMS: atom_id res chain seq x y z
N VAL A 1 -5.84 34.16 -53.36
CA VAL A 1 -7.09 34.76 -52.81
C VAL A 1 -6.96 34.90 -51.30
N LEU A 2 -7.25 36.10 -50.78
CA LEU A 2 -7.71 36.43 -49.42
C LEU A 2 -7.27 35.51 -48.26
N ARG A 3 -6.43 35.94 -47.30
CA ARG A 3 -6.29 37.30 -46.74
C ARG A 3 -7.63 37.87 -46.21
N LYS A 4 -8.48 37.00 -45.63
CA LYS A 4 -9.71 37.38 -44.88
C LYS A 4 -9.85 36.64 -43.55
N LYS A 5 -9.02 37.01 -42.57
CA LYS A 5 -9.56 37.30 -41.23
C LYS A 5 -8.72 38.29 -40.41
N TYR A 6 -7.40 38.09 -40.27
CA TYR A 6 -6.55 39.00 -39.46
C TYR A 6 -5.22 39.38 -40.12
N PRO A 7 -5.16 40.49 -40.87
CA PRO A 7 -3.92 41.16 -41.25
C PRO A 7 -3.54 42.25 -40.22
N GLN A 8 -2.28 42.23 -39.79
CA GLN A 8 -1.50 43.35 -39.22
C GLN A 8 -2.12 44.22 -38.09
N PHE A 9 -1.47 44.18 -36.93
CA PHE A 9 -0.73 45.37 -36.50
C PHE A 9 0.77 45.10 -36.67
N GLY A 10 1.58 46.12 -36.92
CA GLY A 10 3.01 45.95 -37.15
C GLY A 10 3.81 47.22 -36.97
N GLN A 11 5.13 47.00 -36.90
CA GLN A 11 6.21 47.91 -37.31
C GLN A 11 5.85 48.76 -38.55
N LEU A 12 6.33 50.01 -38.74
CA LEU A 12 7.14 50.91 -37.89
C LEU A 12 6.32 52.23 -37.64
N HIS A 13 6.80 53.50 -37.56
CA HIS A 13 8.10 54.15 -37.74
C HIS A 13 8.13 55.55 -37.06
N ASN A 14 9.14 56.37 -37.38
CA ASN A 14 9.19 57.79 -37.02
C ASN A 14 7.93 58.52 -37.59
N GLY A 15 7.26 59.45 -36.90
CA GLY A 15 7.36 59.82 -35.48
C GLY A 15 6.91 61.28 -35.22
N SER A 16 5.98 61.51 -34.27
CA SER A 16 5.66 62.85 -33.75
C SER A 16 4.74 62.85 -32.50
N PHE A 17 5.12 63.67 -31.51
CA PHE A 17 4.31 64.45 -30.54
C PHE A 17 3.22 63.85 -29.60
N MET A 18 3.30 64.30 -28.33
CA MET A 18 2.25 64.47 -27.28
C MET A 18 1.47 63.20 -26.81
N GLN A 19 1.45 62.83 -25.52
CA GLN A 19 1.03 63.48 -24.25
C GLN A 19 -0.47 63.31 -23.86
N GLN A 20 -0.65 62.71 -22.67
CA GLN A 20 -1.69 62.95 -21.65
C GLN A 20 -3.19 62.53 -21.82
N ALA A 21 -3.65 61.81 -20.78
CA ALA A 21 -4.85 62.11 -19.94
C ALA A 21 -6.29 61.56 -20.23
N LEU A 22 -6.78 60.79 -19.23
CA LEU A 22 -8.09 60.86 -18.52
C LEU A 22 -9.43 60.30 -19.10
N ARG A 23 -10.10 59.46 -18.25
CA ARG A 23 -11.57 59.27 -17.97
C ARG A 23 -12.49 58.75 -19.12
N SER A 24 -13.14 57.56 -19.06
CA SER A 24 -14.28 57.10 -18.19
C SER A 24 -15.62 57.85 -18.41
N PRO A 25 -16.86 57.26 -18.40
CA PRO A 25 -17.32 55.83 -18.35
C PRO A 25 -18.56 55.43 -19.24
N SER A 26 -19.05 54.17 -19.08
CA SER A 26 -20.50 53.72 -19.07
C SER A 26 -21.36 53.59 -20.38
N ALA A 27 -22.42 52.75 -20.50
CA ALA A 27 -22.82 51.46 -19.85
C ALA A 27 -24.14 50.81 -20.45
N ARG A 28 -24.42 49.51 -20.15
CA ARG A 28 -25.76 48.78 -20.13
C ARG A 28 -26.47 48.47 -21.49
N LYS A 29 -27.42 47.51 -21.68
CA LYS A 29 -27.98 46.34 -20.89
C LYS A 29 -28.72 45.26 -21.77
N TYR A 30 -28.66 43.98 -21.34
CA TYR A 30 -29.61 42.82 -21.39
C TYR A 30 -30.93 42.75 -22.24
N LEU A 31 -31.17 41.56 -22.87
CA LEU A 31 -32.40 40.68 -22.87
C LEU A 31 -32.05 39.30 -23.57
N ILE A 32 -32.60 38.07 -23.41
CA ILE A 32 -33.81 37.42 -22.78
C ILE A 32 -35.05 37.30 -23.72
N ASP A 33 -35.69 36.15 -24.06
CA ASP A 33 -35.47 34.70 -23.72
C ASP A 33 -36.27 33.64 -24.59
N HIS A 34 -36.12 32.33 -24.26
CA HIS A 34 -37.10 31.20 -24.28
C HIS A 34 -37.46 30.26 -25.49
N LYS A 35 -37.48 28.93 -25.17
CA LYS A 35 -38.41 27.80 -25.53
C LYS A 35 -38.27 26.82 -26.74
N CYS A 36 -37.99 25.55 -26.38
CA CYS A 36 -38.67 24.24 -26.68
C CYS A 36 -38.93 23.66 -28.11
N ARG A 37 -38.44 22.41 -28.32
CA ARG A 37 -39.04 21.17 -28.94
C ARG A 37 -37.92 20.33 -29.61
N ASP A 38 -37.71 19.04 -29.30
CA ASP A 38 -38.51 17.82 -29.58
C ASP A 38 -38.64 17.46 -31.07
N PHE A 39 -37.77 16.57 -31.61
CA PHE A 39 -38.14 15.16 -31.89
C PHE A 39 -36.98 14.26 -32.41
N THR A 40 -36.77 13.18 -31.67
CA THR A 40 -36.34 11.80 -31.99
C THR A 40 -36.48 11.30 -33.45
N VAL A 41 -35.59 10.36 -33.93
CA VAL A 41 -35.91 9.05 -34.62
C VAL A 41 -34.83 8.47 -35.59
N ARG A 42 -34.17 7.37 -35.14
CA ARG A 42 -33.81 6.08 -35.83
C ARG A 42 -32.78 5.90 -36.99
N ARG A 43 -31.90 4.89 -36.74
CA ARG A 43 -31.47 3.74 -37.61
C ARG A 43 -30.49 4.00 -38.79
N HIS A 44 -29.29 3.40 -38.84
CA HIS A 44 -28.89 1.97 -39.10
C HIS A 44 -28.98 1.54 -40.59
N PRO A 45 -28.20 0.52 -41.07
CA PRO A 45 -26.77 0.21 -40.83
C PRO A 45 -26.04 -0.36 -42.10
N ARG A 46 -24.74 -0.68 -42.02
CA ARG A 46 -23.96 -1.74 -42.76
C ARG A 46 -22.50 -1.71 -42.21
N ARG A 47 -21.88 -2.83 -41.78
CA ARG A 47 -21.24 -3.94 -42.54
C ARG A 47 -20.17 -3.41 -43.52
N ALA A 48 -18.86 -3.57 -43.27
CA ALA A 48 -18.00 -4.79 -43.32
C ALA A 48 -17.16 -4.81 -44.62
N ALA A 49 -15.90 -5.29 -44.71
CA ALA A 49 -14.88 -5.71 -43.72
C ALA A 49 -13.49 -5.86 -44.42
N LEU A 50 -12.47 -6.32 -43.66
CA LEU A 50 -11.18 -6.93 -44.08
C LEU A 50 -9.98 -6.05 -44.54
N ASP A 51 -8.86 -6.26 -43.84
CA ASP A 51 -7.43 -6.40 -44.24
C ASP A 51 -6.78 -5.38 -45.21
N TYR A 52 -5.69 -4.68 -44.86
CA TYR A 52 -4.33 -5.24 -44.72
C TYR A 52 -3.36 -4.32 -43.94
N PHE A 53 -2.25 -4.87 -43.41
CA PHE A 53 -1.09 -4.13 -42.86
C PHE A 53 -0.03 -3.86 -43.96
N PRO A 54 0.75 -2.75 -43.88
CA PRO A 54 2.04 -2.79 -43.16
C PRO A 54 2.35 -1.51 -42.35
N ALA A 55 3.48 -1.52 -41.62
CA ALA A 55 3.77 -0.55 -40.55
C ALA A 55 4.73 0.59 -40.96
N ARG A 56 4.63 1.74 -40.24
CA ARG A 56 5.77 2.38 -39.55
C ARG A 56 5.35 3.51 -38.58
N HIS A 57 6.23 3.72 -37.59
CA HIS A 57 6.25 4.69 -36.49
C HIS A 57 5.30 5.90 -36.47
N GLY A 58 4.64 6.09 -35.31
CA GLY A 58 4.21 7.38 -34.77
C GLY A 58 4.24 7.30 -33.24
N ALA A 59 4.91 8.25 -32.57
CA ALA A 59 5.10 8.20 -31.12
C ALA A 59 3.88 8.76 -30.35
N ALA A 60 3.39 8.01 -29.36
CA ALA A 60 2.40 8.47 -28.39
C ALA A 60 2.82 7.99 -26.99
N GLY A 61 2.71 8.87 -25.98
CA GLY A 61 3.23 8.59 -24.64
C GLY A 61 2.44 7.50 -23.91
N ALA A 62 3.09 6.37 -23.63
CA ALA A 62 2.51 5.30 -22.82
C ALA A 62 2.54 5.67 -21.33
N SER A 63 1.38 5.97 -20.75
CA SER A 63 1.23 6.01 -19.29
C SER A 63 1.28 4.58 -18.73
N SER A 64 2.24 4.32 -17.85
CA SER A 64 2.50 2.97 -17.32
C SER A 64 1.37 2.49 -16.40
N SER A 65 0.52 1.62 -16.95
CA SER A 65 -0.54 0.94 -16.20
C SER A 65 0.03 -0.24 -15.41
N TYR A 66 0.50 0.05 -14.19
CA TYR A 66 1.00 -0.98 -13.26
C TYR A 66 -0.05 -2.07 -13.04
N SER A 67 0.28 -3.32 -13.41
CA SER A 67 -0.60 -4.45 -13.16
C SER A 67 -0.76 -4.68 -11.66
N ARG A 68 -1.91 -5.20 -11.22
CA ARG A 68 -2.13 -5.58 -9.82
C ARG A 68 -1.70 -7.03 -9.60
N ALA A 69 -0.77 -7.24 -8.67
CA ALA A 69 -0.56 -8.56 -8.05
C ALA A 69 -1.89 -9.12 -7.52
N SER A 70 -2.09 -10.44 -7.58
CA SER A 70 -3.18 -11.07 -6.85
C SER A 70 -2.97 -10.89 -5.33
N SER A 71 -4.07 -10.80 -4.57
CA SER A 71 -4.09 -10.32 -3.19
C SER A 71 -3.38 -11.24 -2.19
N LEU A 72 -2.06 -11.07 -2.08
CA LEU A 72 -1.23 -11.68 -1.05
C LEU A 72 -1.47 -10.99 0.30
N GLY A 73 -2.34 -11.60 1.12
CA GLY A 73 -2.60 -11.13 2.48
C GLY A 73 -1.40 -11.36 3.40
N ALA A 74 -1.04 -10.32 4.16
CA ALA A 74 -0.01 -10.44 5.19
C ALA A 74 -0.49 -11.31 6.37
N ARG A 75 0.36 -12.23 6.80
CA ARG A 75 0.13 -13.16 7.91
C ARG A 75 0.79 -12.63 9.20
N PRO A 76 0.33 -13.01 10.40
CA PRO A 76 1.01 -12.67 11.64
C PRO A 76 2.44 -13.23 11.66
N SER A 77 3.43 -12.42 12.02
CA SER A 77 4.85 -12.83 12.02
C SER A 77 5.15 -14.03 12.92
N SER A 78 4.32 -14.28 13.93
CA SER A 78 4.39 -15.45 14.81
C SER A 78 4.13 -16.79 14.10
N ILE A 79 3.39 -16.82 12.99
CA ILE A 79 3.14 -18.05 12.20
C ILE A 79 4.01 -18.15 10.95
N VAL A 80 4.79 -17.12 10.62
CA VAL A 80 5.58 -17.08 9.37
C VAL A 80 6.63 -18.17 9.30
N SER A 81 7.33 -18.47 10.41
CA SER A 81 8.28 -19.59 10.46
C SER A 81 7.62 -20.96 10.21
N THR A 82 6.30 -21.09 10.44
CA THR A 82 5.52 -22.28 10.10
C THR A 82 5.11 -22.26 8.62
N LEU A 83 4.76 -21.10 8.08
CA LEU A 83 4.44 -20.94 6.65
C LEU A 83 5.65 -21.20 5.75
N THR A 84 6.85 -20.82 6.20
CA THR A 84 8.12 -21.00 5.49
C THR A 84 8.86 -22.29 5.87
N SER A 85 8.33 -23.12 6.77
CA SER A 85 9.01 -24.35 7.25
C SER A 85 9.25 -25.40 6.16
N ASN A 86 8.59 -25.24 5.01
CA ASN A 86 8.68 -26.10 3.84
C ASN A 86 9.47 -25.45 2.69
N ALA A 87 10.09 -24.29 2.89
CA ALA A 87 10.83 -23.57 1.86
C ALA A 87 12.06 -24.38 1.38
N GLY A 88 12.45 -24.18 0.13
CA GLY A 88 13.48 -24.97 -0.55
C GLY A 88 12.92 -26.27 -1.15
N VAL A 89 13.83 -27.16 -1.55
CA VAL A 89 13.51 -28.40 -2.26
C VAL A 89 12.90 -29.45 -1.32
N LEU A 90 11.66 -29.86 -1.58
CA LEU A 90 11.01 -30.94 -0.83
C LEU A 90 11.35 -32.33 -1.37
N ARG A 91 11.81 -33.21 -0.47
CA ARG A 91 11.78 -34.66 -0.68
C ARG A 91 10.35 -35.19 -0.55
N LEU A 92 9.59 -35.13 -1.64
CA LEU A 92 8.32 -35.83 -1.81
C LEU A 92 8.59 -37.35 -1.94
N VAL A 93 8.74 -38.04 -0.81
CA VAL A 93 8.97 -39.50 -0.78
C VAL A 93 7.65 -40.23 -1.06
N CYS A 94 7.46 -40.66 -2.30
CA CYS A 94 6.33 -41.50 -2.68
C CYS A 94 6.43 -42.88 -2.01
N LYS A 95 5.61 -43.11 -0.97
CA LYS A 95 5.35 -44.45 -0.45
C LYS A 95 4.70 -45.30 -1.55
N LYS A 96 5.46 -46.22 -2.12
CA LYS A 96 4.87 -47.35 -2.86
C LYS A 96 3.92 -48.09 -1.92
N HIS A 97 2.64 -48.12 -2.28
CA HIS A 97 1.71 -49.10 -1.72
C HIS A 97 1.99 -50.46 -2.39
N ASP A 98 2.97 -51.19 -1.88
CA ASP A 98 3.15 -52.60 -2.25
C ASP A 98 1.99 -53.41 -1.66
N ILE A 99 1.11 -53.90 -2.54
CA ILE A 99 -0.06 -54.70 -2.17
C ILE A 99 0.39 -56.14 -1.87
N LYS A 100 0.66 -56.44 -0.58
CA LYS A 100 0.79 -57.82 -0.09
C LYS A 100 0.17 -58.01 1.30
N SER A 101 -0.83 -58.89 1.32
CA SER A 101 -1.27 -59.80 2.40
C SER A 101 -0.87 -59.53 3.87
N ASP A 102 -1.90 -59.40 4.70
CA ASP A 102 -2.06 -59.99 6.05
C ASP A 102 -0.97 -59.77 7.13
N GLN A 103 -1.32 -59.07 8.21
CA GLN A 103 -1.96 -59.71 9.38
C GLN A 103 -2.57 -58.69 10.36
N LYS A 104 -3.30 -59.18 11.37
CA LYS A 104 -4.09 -58.41 12.35
C LYS A 104 -3.23 -57.81 13.48
N ILE A 105 -3.74 -56.78 14.16
CA ILE A 105 -4.10 -56.83 15.61
C ILE A 105 -4.93 -55.59 16.03
N TYR A 106 -5.63 -55.73 17.16
CA TYR A 106 -6.72 -54.90 17.72
C TYR A 106 -6.33 -53.42 18.00
N LEU A 107 -7.19 -52.38 17.87
CA LEU A 107 -8.60 -52.15 18.25
C LEU A 107 -8.80 -51.77 19.74
N ASN A 108 -9.04 -50.48 20.00
CA ASN A 108 -9.81 -49.86 21.11
C ASN A 108 -9.62 -48.31 21.02
N GLN A 109 -10.57 -47.42 21.33
CA GLN A 109 -12.00 -47.57 21.64
C GLN A 109 -12.73 -46.26 21.29
N ILE A 110 -14.02 -46.31 20.94
CA ILE A 110 -14.91 -45.14 20.84
C ILE A 110 -15.87 -45.19 22.05
N PRO A 111 -16.51 -44.07 22.43
CA PRO A 111 -17.94 -44.02 22.09
C PRO A 111 -18.42 -42.65 21.60
N SER A 112 -19.17 -42.67 20.49
CA SER A 112 -20.08 -41.60 20.09
C SER A 112 -21.49 -41.88 20.64
N LYS A 113 -22.38 -40.87 20.61
CA LYS A 113 -23.83 -41.03 20.30
C LYS A 113 -24.47 -39.67 19.93
N PRO A 114 -25.65 -39.64 19.25
CA PRO A 114 -26.07 -38.52 18.39
C PRO A 114 -27.43 -37.92 18.80
N ILE A 115 -28.09 -37.13 17.93
CA ILE A 115 -29.49 -37.35 17.49
C ILE A 115 -29.92 -36.50 16.26
N ASN A 116 -30.56 -37.20 15.31
CA ASN A 116 -31.56 -36.84 14.27
C ASN A 116 -31.59 -35.46 13.54
N ASN A 117 -31.29 -35.54 12.23
CA ASN A 117 -32.22 -35.31 11.10
C ASN A 117 -33.36 -34.28 11.21
N TYR A 118 -33.39 -33.36 10.24
CA TYR A 118 -34.58 -33.15 9.39
C TYR A 118 -34.14 -33.00 7.91
N LYS A 119 -34.99 -33.42 6.97
CA LYS A 119 -34.80 -33.18 5.52
C LYS A 119 -35.77 -32.11 5.05
N ASP A 120 -35.30 -31.20 4.20
CA ASP A 120 -36.04 -30.88 2.97
C ASP A 120 -35.07 -30.44 1.85
N SER A 121 -35.60 -30.05 0.70
CA SER A 121 -35.06 -30.47 -0.59
C SER A 121 -34.82 -29.31 -1.58
N SER A 122 -33.99 -29.58 -2.59
CA SER A 122 -33.89 -28.85 -3.88
C SER A 122 -33.73 -27.32 -3.84
N LEU A 123 -32.48 -26.84 -4.01
CA LEU A 123 -32.05 -25.67 -4.83
C LEU A 123 -30.67 -25.14 -4.34
N ASN A 124 -29.61 -25.97 -4.34
CA ASN A 124 -28.31 -25.50 -3.81
C ASN A 124 -27.05 -26.18 -4.41
N ASP A 125 -27.12 -26.64 -5.67
CA ASP A 125 -26.06 -27.45 -6.30
C ASP A 125 -25.12 -26.62 -7.21
N SER A 126 -24.80 -25.38 -6.82
CA SER A 126 -23.97 -24.46 -7.63
C SER A 126 -23.12 -23.46 -6.84
N ARG A 127 -22.93 -23.64 -5.52
CA ARG A 127 -22.14 -22.71 -4.67
C ARG A 127 -21.15 -23.37 -3.70
N ARG A 128 -20.74 -24.62 -3.93
CA ARG A 128 -19.71 -25.31 -3.10
C ARG A 128 -18.28 -25.31 -3.66
N ASN A 129 -18.04 -24.86 -4.90
CA ASN A 129 -16.71 -24.89 -5.53
C ASN A 129 -15.94 -23.55 -5.50
N LEU A 130 -15.84 -22.92 -4.32
CA LEU A 130 -14.82 -21.88 -4.05
C LEU A 130 -14.06 -22.10 -2.73
N GLY A 131 -14.29 -23.22 -2.04
CA GLY A 131 -13.36 -23.71 -1.03
C GLY A 131 -12.15 -24.33 -1.73
N PHE A 132 -11.05 -23.60 -1.84
CA PHE A 132 -9.75 -24.22 -2.12
C PHE A 132 -9.48 -25.28 -1.05
N LEU A 133 -9.10 -26.48 -1.47
CA LEU A 133 -8.90 -27.66 -0.61
C LEU A 133 -7.64 -27.49 0.25
N SER A 134 -7.70 -26.70 1.33
CA SER A 134 -6.55 -26.48 2.20
C SER A 134 -6.16 -27.79 2.90
N CYS A 135 -4.96 -28.29 2.59
CA CYS A 135 -4.26 -29.29 3.40
C CYS A 135 -3.59 -28.67 4.64
N GLY A 136 -3.89 -27.40 4.92
CA GLY A 136 -3.77 -26.79 6.25
C GLY A 136 -2.44 -26.09 6.53
N THR A 137 -1.59 -25.88 5.50
CA THR A 137 -0.33 -25.17 5.71
C THR A 137 -0.55 -23.68 5.97
N GLY A 138 -1.59 -23.09 5.37
CA GLY A 138 -1.85 -21.65 5.42
C GLY A 138 -1.05 -20.85 4.37
N ASN A 139 -0.17 -21.52 3.62
CA ASN A 139 0.53 -21.00 2.46
C ASN A 139 -0.32 -21.28 1.20
N PRO A 140 -0.91 -20.26 0.54
CA PRO A 140 -1.82 -20.46 -0.57
C PRO A 140 -1.17 -21.02 -1.84
N ILE A 141 0.16 -20.97 -1.98
CA ILE A 141 0.86 -21.64 -3.08
C ILE A 141 0.84 -23.15 -2.83
N ASP A 142 1.36 -23.56 -1.68
CA ASP A 142 1.45 -24.95 -1.25
C ASP A 142 0.06 -25.61 -1.17
N ASP A 143 -0.89 -24.92 -0.52
CA ASP A 143 -2.28 -25.37 -0.37
C ASP A 143 -3.04 -25.45 -1.72
N CYS A 144 -2.51 -24.88 -2.81
CA CYS A 144 -3.11 -24.98 -4.14
C CYS A 144 -2.70 -26.25 -4.90
N TRP A 145 -1.46 -26.75 -4.75
CA TRP A 145 -0.97 -27.93 -5.49
C TRP A 145 -0.65 -29.15 -4.64
N ARG A 146 -0.13 -29.01 -3.41
CA ARG A 146 0.26 -30.17 -2.58
C ARG A 146 -0.91 -31.00 -2.09
N CYS A 147 -2.08 -30.37 -2.00
CA CYS A 147 -3.31 -31.04 -1.60
C CYS A 147 -3.93 -31.89 -2.73
N ASP A 148 -3.26 -32.00 -3.88
CA ASP A 148 -3.55 -32.99 -4.91
C ASP A 148 -2.80 -34.31 -4.64
N PRO A 149 -3.48 -35.38 -4.18
CA PRO A 149 -2.83 -36.67 -3.96
C PRO A 149 -2.36 -37.34 -5.27
N ASN A 150 -2.71 -36.79 -6.44
CA ASN A 150 -2.25 -37.22 -7.76
C ASN A 150 -1.34 -36.18 -8.43
N TRP A 151 -0.64 -35.31 -7.67
CA TRP A 151 0.25 -34.28 -8.23
C TRP A 151 1.27 -34.81 -9.26
N GLU A 152 1.71 -36.08 -9.16
CA GLU A 152 2.59 -36.73 -10.14
C GLU A 152 1.97 -36.87 -11.53
N LYS A 153 0.65 -37.09 -11.60
CA LYS A 153 -0.14 -37.15 -12.84
C LYS A 153 -0.57 -35.74 -13.27
N ASN A 154 -0.82 -34.88 -12.30
CA ASN A 154 -1.34 -33.53 -12.48
C ASN A 154 -0.23 -32.45 -12.45
N ARG A 155 1.02 -32.78 -12.78
CA ARG A 155 2.20 -31.91 -12.55
C ARG A 155 2.03 -30.47 -13.02
N GLN A 156 1.43 -30.29 -14.20
CA GLN A 156 1.23 -28.99 -14.86
C GLN A 156 0.26 -28.06 -14.10
N ARG A 157 -0.62 -28.59 -13.23
CA ARG A 157 -1.51 -27.82 -12.33
C ARG A 157 -0.74 -26.84 -11.44
N LEU A 158 0.55 -27.11 -11.15
CA LEU A 158 1.41 -26.19 -10.41
C LEU A 158 1.39 -24.77 -11.01
N ALA A 159 1.36 -24.64 -12.34
CA ALA A 159 1.34 -23.34 -13.04
C ALA A 159 0.05 -22.53 -12.82
N ASP A 160 -1.00 -23.11 -12.25
CA ASP A 160 -2.22 -22.40 -11.87
C ASP A 160 -2.17 -21.89 -10.41
N CYS A 161 -1.11 -22.23 -9.66
CA CYS A 161 -0.90 -21.87 -8.25
C CYS A 161 0.06 -20.68 -8.04
N ALA A 162 0.56 -20.09 -9.14
CA ALA A 162 1.38 -18.89 -9.08
C ALA A 162 0.57 -17.68 -8.58
N ILE A 163 1.18 -16.88 -7.70
CA ILE A 163 0.56 -15.66 -7.11
C ILE A 163 1.49 -14.46 -7.25
N GLY A 164 1.04 -13.27 -6.84
CA GLY A 164 1.84 -12.06 -6.91
C GLY A 164 1.85 -11.44 -8.32
N PHE A 165 2.98 -10.87 -8.75
CA PHE A 165 3.15 -10.36 -10.11
C PHE A 165 3.49 -11.46 -11.12
N GLY A 166 4.24 -12.49 -10.71
CA GLY A 166 4.52 -13.70 -11.50
C GLY A 166 3.33 -14.66 -11.65
N LYS A 167 2.13 -14.31 -11.17
CA LYS A 167 0.90 -15.14 -11.29
C LYS A 167 0.52 -15.54 -12.73
N GLY A 168 1.07 -14.86 -13.73
CA GLY A 168 0.86 -15.15 -15.15
C GLY A 168 1.96 -16.03 -15.77
N ALA A 169 2.96 -16.47 -15.02
CA ALA A 169 4.03 -17.34 -15.49
C ALA A 169 3.50 -18.77 -15.72
N VAL A 170 3.02 -19.06 -16.93
CA VAL A 170 2.45 -20.39 -17.23
C VAL A 170 3.52 -21.47 -17.44
N GLY A 171 4.79 -21.09 -17.59
CA GLY A 171 5.88 -22.02 -17.85
C GLY A 171 5.63 -22.84 -19.12
N GLY A 172 5.93 -24.14 -19.04
CA GLY A 172 5.59 -25.14 -20.05
C GLY A 172 4.24 -25.83 -19.84
N ARG A 173 3.25 -25.16 -19.19
CA ARG A 173 1.87 -25.66 -19.16
C ARG A 173 1.34 -25.80 -20.60
N ASP A 174 0.42 -26.74 -20.80
CA ASP A 174 -0.15 -27.07 -22.11
C ASP A 174 0.85 -27.69 -23.11
N GLY A 175 2.14 -27.74 -22.74
CA GLY A 175 3.24 -28.41 -23.44
C GLY A 175 3.37 -29.90 -23.16
N LYS A 176 4.31 -30.55 -23.85
CA LYS A 176 4.66 -31.96 -23.57
C LYS A 176 5.55 -32.08 -22.34
N ILE A 177 5.45 -33.20 -21.63
CA ILE A 177 6.42 -33.55 -20.60
C ILE A 177 7.71 -34.02 -21.29
N TYR A 178 8.83 -33.36 -20.97
CA TYR A 178 10.18 -33.78 -21.39
C TYR A 178 10.88 -34.43 -20.20
N VAL A 179 11.49 -35.60 -20.39
CA VAL A 179 12.24 -36.29 -19.33
C VAL A 179 13.74 -36.15 -19.59
N VAL A 180 14.44 -35.45 -18.70
CA VAL A 180 15.90 -35.42 -18.65
C VAL A 180 16.38 -36.77 -18.12
N THR A 181 17.21 -37.45 -18.91
CA THR A 181 17.80 -38.77 -18.63
C THR A 181 19.33 -38.71 -18.56
N ASP A 182 19.92 -37.71 -19.22
CA ASP A 182 21.35 -37.46 -19.34
C ASP A 182 21.70 -36.16 -18.63
N SER A 183 22.57 -36.23 -17.63
CA SER A 183 22.99 -35.08 -16.81
C SER A 183 24.23 -34.35 -17.37
N SER A 184 24.70 -34.73 -18.56
CA SER A 184 25.86 -34.10 -19.19
C SER A 184 25.51 -32.84 -19.99
N ASP A 185 26.45 -31.89 -20.02
CA ASP A 185 26.37 -30.64 -20.78
C ASP A 185 27.60 -30.50 -21.69
N ASN A 186 27.85 -31.52 -22.51
CA ASN A 186 29.13 -31.66 -23.19
C ASN A 186 29.35 -30.70 -24.37
N ASP A 187 28.29 -30.20 -24.99
CA ASP A 187 28.32 -29.22 -26.08
C ASP A 187 27.20 -28.18 -25.85
N ALA A 188 27.61 -26.92 -25.64
CA ALA A 188 26.70 -25.79 -25.41
C ALA A 188 26.04 -25.27 -26.71
N VAL A 189 26.56 -25.66 -27.88
CA VAL A 189 26.00 -25.36 -29.20
C VAL A 189 25.13 -26.50 -29.70
N ASN A 190 25.47 -27.77 -29.48
CA ASN A 190 24.71 -28.91 -30.00
C ASN A 190 24.31 -29.90 -28.88
N PRO A 191 23.44 -29.49 -27.96
CA PRO A 191 23.05 -30.32 -26.82
C PRO A 191 22.30 -31.57 -27.28
N LYS A 192 22.69 -32.72 -26.73
CA LYS A 192 22.14 -34.05 -27.06
C LYS A 192 20.69 -34.20 -26.53
N PRO A 193 19.76 -34.84 -27.26
CA PRO A 193 18.46 -35.24 -26.73
C PRO A 193 18.59 -36.09 -25.45
N GLY A 194 17.74 -35.81 -24.47
CA GLY A 194 17.82 -36.36 -23.11
C GLY A 194 18.54 -35.46 -22.10
N THR A 195 19.22 -34.40 -22.55
CA THR A 195 19.88 -33.41 -21.67
C THR A 195 18.97 -32.23 -21.31
N LEU A 196 19.26 -31.57 -20.18
CA LEU A 196 18.56 -30.36 -19.77
C LEU A 196 18.73 -29.21 -20.78
N ARG A 197 19.94 -28.99 -21.32
CA ARG A 197 20.17 -27.93 -22.32
C ARG A 197 19.37 -28.17 -23.59
N HIS A 198 19.23 -29.41 -24.07
CA HIS A 198 18.35 -29.69 -25.20
C HIS A 198 16.90 -29.34 -24.87
N ALA A 199 16.42 -29.67 -23.68
CA ALA A 199 15.03 -29.44 -23.28
C ALA A 199 14.67 -27.94 -23.24
N VAL A 200 15.49 -27.11 -22.60
CA VAL A 200 15.13 -25.70 -22.35
C VAL A 200 15.17 -24.81 -23.59
N ILE A 201 15.89 -25.19 -24.65
CA ILE A 201 16.00 -24.37 -25.87
C ILE A 201 14.86 -24.60 -26.88
N GLN A 202 14.06 -25.67 -26.78
CA GLN A 202 13.08 -25.99 -27.83
C GLN A 202 12.05 -24.87 -28.06
N ASP A 203 11.47 -24.77 -29.25
CA ASP A 203 10.49 -23.73 -29.57
C ASP A 203 9.10 -24.02 -28.98
N GLU A 204 8.71 -25.29 -28.84
CA GLU A 204 7.43 -25.65 -28.22
C GLU A 204 7.44 -25.51 -26.67
N PRO A 205 6.27 -25.31 -26.04
CA PRO A 205 6.16 -25.38 -24.59
C PRO A 205 6.54 -26.77 -24.06
N LEU A 206 7.39 -26.81 -23.03
CA LEU A 206 7.85 -28.07 -22.41
C LEU A 206 7.85 -28.04 -20.89
N TRP A 207 7.27 -29.07 -20.29
CA TRP A 207 7.32 -29.33 -18.85
C TRP A 207 8.44 -30.34 -18.55
N ILE A 208 9.59 -29.84 -18.11
CA ILE A 208 10.84 -30.59 -18.02
C ILE A 208 10.94 -31.22 -16.63
N ILE A 209 10.99 -32.55 -16.58
CA ILE A 209 11.18 -33.35 -15.36
C ILE A 209 12.45 -34.19 -15.47
N PHE A 210 12.88 -34.80 -14.36
CA PHE A 210 14.11 -35.56 -14.27
C PHE A 210 13.81 -37.03 -13.96
N GLN A 211 14.47 -37.97 -14.64
CA GLN A 211 14.23 -39.41 -14.49
C GLN A 211 14.64 -39.97 -13.13
N ARG A 212 15.57 -39.29 -12.44
CA ARG A 212 16.27 -39.71 -11.22
C ARG A 212 17.01 -38.51 -10.64
N ASP A 213 17.59 -38.68 -9.45
CA ASP A 213 18.55 -37.74 -8.86
C ASP A 213 19.72 -37.44 -9.84
N MET A 214 20.09 -36.17 -9.94
CA MET A 214 21.11 -35.68 -10.86
C MET A 214 21.88 -34.48 -10.29
N VAL A 215 23.19 -34.50 -10.47
CA VAL A 215 24.04 -33.31 -10.40
C VAL A 215 24.41 -32.95 -11.83
N ILE A 216 23.99 -31.76 -12.27
CA ILE A 216 24.21 -31.21 -13.60
C ILE A 216 25.24 -30.10 -13.47
N LYS A 217 26.47 -30.38 -13.86
CA LYS A 217 27.50 -29.36 -14.07
C LYS A 217 27.41 -28.88 -15.51
N LEU A 218 26.91 -27.67 -15.69
CA LEU A 218 26.91 -26.99 -16.98
C LEU A 218 28.34 -26.56 -17.35
N LYS A 219 28.63 -26.46 -18.65
CA LYS A 219 29.86 -25.83 -19.16
C LYS A 219 29.70 -24.33 -19.30
N GLU A 220 28.56 -23.91 -19.83
CA GLU A 220 28.20 -22.53 -20.14
C GLU A 220 26.86 -22.18 -19.50
N GLU A 221 26.47 -20.91 -19.42
CA GLU A 221 25.15 -20.51 -18.90
C GLU A 221 24.00 -21.27 -19.59
N LEU A 222 23.02 -21.74 -18.82
CA LEU A 222 21.83 -22.41 -19.33
C LEU A 222 20.83 -21.36 -19.85
N ILE A 223 21.06 -20.92 -21.10
CA ILE A 223 20.14 -20.05 -21.83
C ILE A 223 18.95 -20.90 -22.29
N MET A 224 17.74 -20.34 -22.18
CA MET A 224 16.49 -21.02 -22.51
C MET A 224 15.57 -20.17 -23.38
N ASN A 225 14.67 -20.86 -24.06
CA ASN A 225 13.59 -20.28 -24.85
C ASN A 225 12.34 -20.04 -23.96
N SER A 226 11.34 -19.34 -24.47
CA SER A 226 10.08 -19.06 -23.76
C SER A 226 9.26 -20.33 -23.48
N PHE A 227 8.29 -20.25 -22.57
CA PHE A 227 7.33 -21.33 -22.25
C PHE A 227 7.99 -22.63 -21.76
N LYS A 228 8.78 -22.54 -20.69
CA LYS A 228 9.49 -23.68 -20.09
C LYS A 228 9.20 -23.79 -18.61
N THR A 229 8.97 -25.02 -18.14
CA THR A 229 9.02 -25.35 -16.72
C THR A 229 10.18 -26.30 -16.46
N ILE A 230 11.02 -26.00 -15.46
CA ILE A 230 11.95 -26.96 -14.87
C ILE A 230 11.33 -27.41 -13.54
N ASP A 231 10.89 -28.67 -13.46
CA ASP A 231 10.16 -29.26 -12.32
C ASP A 231 10.96 -30.42 -11.71
N GLY A 232 11.68 -30.13 -10.62
CA GLY A 232 12.50 -31.09 -9.90
C GLY A 232 11.73 -32.10 -9.05
N ARG A 233 10.40 -31.94 -8.84
CA ARG A 233 9.65 -32.79 -7.91
C ARG A 233 9.78 -34.27 -8.29
N GLY A 234 10.17 -35.09 -7.31
CA GLY A 234 10.41 -36.53 -7.50
C GLY A 234 11.87 -36.92 -7.74
N ALA A 235 12.81 -35.95 -7.81
CA ALA A 235 14.24 -36.19 -7.89
C ALA A 235 15.04 -35.14 -7.08
N SER A 236 16.19 -35.53 -6.53
CA SER A 236 17.18 -34.58 -6.00
C SER A 236 18.00 -34.02 -7.16
N VAL A 237 17.60 -32.86 -7.68
CA VAL A 237 18.24 -32.20 -8.82
C VAL A 237 19.11 -31.05 -8.32
N HIS A 238 20.35 -31.01 -8.78
CA HIS A 238 21.35 -29.99 -8.46
C HIS A 238 21.94 -29.43 -9.74
N ILE A 239 21.94 -28.11 -9.91
CA ILE A 239 22.72 -27.41 -10.94
C ILE A 239 23.87 -26.73 -10.20
N ALA A 240 25.11 -27.22 -10.42
CA ALA A 240 26.22 -26.86 -9.55
C ALA A 240 27.63 -27.00 -10.15
N GLY A 241 28.58 -26.24 -9.60
CA GLY A 241 30.02 -26.39 -9.83
C GLY A 241 30.54 -25.85 -11.18
N GLY A 242 29.70 -25.12 -11.91
CA GLY A 242 29.95 -24.42 -13.17
C GLY A 242 28.97 -23.24 -13.30
N PRO A 243 28.74 -22.68 -14.49
CA PRO A 243 27.68 -21.67 -14.69
C PRO A 243 26.30 -22.23 -14.38
N CYS A 244 25.32 -21.35 -14.15
CA CYS A 244 23.95 -21.73 -13.80
C CYS A 244 22.93 -21.14 -14.79
N ILE A 245 21.81 -20.57 -14.34
CA ILE A 245 20.62 -20.37 -15.19
C ILE A 245 20.46 -18.90 -15.63
N THR A 246 20.29 -18.65 -16.93
CA THR A 246 20.14 -17.27 -17.45
C THR A 246 18.92 -17.13 -18.38
N ILE A 247 17.88 -16.47 -17.84
CA ILE A 247 16.61 -16.17 -18.50
C ILE A 247 16.75 -14.83 -19.25
N GLN A 248 17.17 -14.87 -20.51
CA GLN A 248 17.43 -13.66 -21.30
C GLN A 248 16.35 -13.40 -22.35
N TYR A 249 15.65 -12.26 -22.26
CA TYR A 249 14.65 -11.75 -23.21
C TYR A 249 13.52 -12.72 -23.59
N VAL A 250 13.17 -13.65 -22.69
CA VAL A 250 12.11 -14.66 -22.87
C VAL A 250 10.98 -14.50 -21.85
N THR A 251 9.87 -15.20 -22.08
CA THR A 251 8.66 -15.10 -21.25
C THR A 251 8.09 -16.47 -20.85
N ASN A 252 7.29 -16.48 -19.78
CA ASN A 252 6.62 -17.68 -19.26
C ASN A 252 7.61 -18.78 -18.87
N ILE A 253 8.37 -18.53 -17.80
CA ILE A 253 9.34 -19.49 -17.25
C ILE A 253 8.96 -19.84 -15.81
N ILE A 254 8.96 -21.13 -15.49
CA ILE A 254 8.86 -21.64 -14.12
C ILE A 254 10.15 -22.43 -13.81
N ILE A 255 10.81 -22.10 -12.71
CA ILE A 255 11.88 -22.92 -12.12
C ILE A 255 11.36 -23.37 -10.76
N HIS A 256 11.16 -24.67 -10.58
CA HIS A 256 10.51 -25.23 -9.39
C HIS A 256 11.24 -26.46 -8.82
N GLY A 257 11.55 -26.41 -7.52
CA GLY A 257 11.96 -27.60 -6.77
C GLY A 257 13.36 -28.13 -7.09
N ILE A 258 14.33 -27.27 -7.42
CA ILE A 258 15.72 -27.66 -7.71
C ILE A 258 16.74 -26.96 -6.79
N ASN A 259 17.90 -27.58 -6.61
CA ASN A 259 19.03 -27.00 -5.87
C ASN A 259 19.96 -26.28 -6.87
N ILE A 260 20.41 -25.07 -6.53
CA ILE A 260 21.28 -24.23 -7.36
C ILE A 260 22.41 -23.70 -6.47
N HIS A 261 23.63 -24.20 -6.63
CA HIS A 261 24.73 -23.85 -5.72
C HIS A 261 26.11 -24.03 -6.33
N ASP A 262 27.15 -23.44 -5.72
CA ASP A 262 28.52 -23.48 -6.25
C ASP A 262 28.61 -22.96 -7.71
N CYS A 263 27.76 -21.99 -8.07
CA CYS A 263 27.71 -21.40 -9.40
C CYS A 263 28.95 -20.54 -9.67
N LYS A 264 29.45 -20.55 -10.90
CA LYS A 264 30.77 -19.98 -11.26
C LYS A 264 30.71 -19.26 -12.61
N PRO A 265 31.58 -18.24 -12.82
CA PRO A 265 31.78 -17.64 -14.12
C PRO A 265 32.06 -18.68 -15.22
N GLY A 266 31.44 -18.47 -16.37
CA GLY A 266 31.73 -19.16 -17.64
C GLY A 266 31.35 -18.27 -18.81
N GLY A 267 31.68 -18.70 -20.03
CA GLY A 267 31.60 -17.90 -21.23
C GLY A 267 32.93 -17.84 -21.98
N ASN A 268 33.03 -16.88 -22.91
CA ASN A 268 33.96 -16.90 -24.05
C ASN A 268 33.74 -18.14 -24.94
N ALA A 269 32.46 -18.45 -25.18
CA ALA A 269 32.01 -19.60 -25.93
C ALA A 269 30.78 -19.26 -26.78
N MET A 270 30.49 -20.09 -27.78
CA MET A 270 29.21 -20.08 -28.47
C MET A 270 28.18 -20.88 -27.66
N VAL A 271 26.99 -20.32 -27.44
CA VAL A 271 25.93 -20.93 -26.64
C VAL A 271 24.61 -20.89 -27.40
N ARG A 272 23.88 -22.03 -27.47
CA ARG A 272 22.56 -22.11 -28.11
C ARG A 272 21.45 -21.63 -27.16
N SER A 273 20.49 -20.88 -27.70
CA SER A 273 19.32 -20.37 -26.98
C SER A 273 17.99 -20.83 -27.59
N SER A 274 17.95 -21.18 -28.88
CA SER A 274 16.81 -21.81 -29.55
C SER A 274 17.31 -22.85 -30.59
N PRO A 275 16.44 -23.68 -31.22
CA PRO A 275 16.88 -24.63 -32.23
C PRO A 275 17.53 -23.93 -33.44
N SER A 276 17.11 -22.69 -33.72
CA SER A 276 17.60 -21.84 -34.80
C SER A 276 18.72 -20.87 -34.40
N HIS A 277 18.84 -20.48 -33.12
CA HIS A 277 19.75 -19.41 -32.68
C HIS A 277 20.80 -19.87 -31.65
N PHE A 278 22.06 -19.55 -31.94
CA PHE A 278 23.20 -19.65 -31.02
C PHE A 278 24.12 -18.43 -31.22
N GLY A 279 24.73 -17.95 -30.15
CA GLY A 279 25.53 -16.72 -30.17
C GLY A 279 26.73 -16.76 -29.23
N TRP A 280 27.69 -15.86 -29.44
CA TRP A 280 28.84 -15.72 -28.55
C TRP A 280 28.40 -15.13 -27.21
N ARG A 281 28.81 -15.73 -26.10
CA ARG A 281 28.66 -15.15 -24.76
C ARG A 281 30.04 -14.84 -24.19
N THR A 282 30.18 -13.64 -23.64
CA THR A 282 31.32 -13.25 -22.79
C THR A 282 31.23 -13.96 -21.43
N ILE A 283 32.25 -13.76 -20.59
CA ILE A 283 32.23 -14.20 -19.18
C ILE A 283 30.97 -13.65 -18.48
N SER A 284 30.28 -14.52 -17.76
CA SER A 284 29.17 -14.23 -16.83
C SER A 284 29.66 -14.12 -15.39
N ASP A 285 28.94 -13.40 -14.53
CA ASP A 285 29.35 -13.14 -13.15
C ASP A 285 29.25 -14.38 -12.23
N GLY A 286 28.50 -15.41 -12.64
CA GLY A 286 28.37 -16.68 -11.93
C GLY A 286 27.23 -16.74 -10.90
N ASP A 287 26.12 -16.05 -11.18
CA ASP A 287 24.89 -16.11 -10.40
C ASP A 287 24.25 -17.50 -10.37
N GLY A 288 23.29 -17.71 -9.46
CA GLY A 288 22.37 -18.85 -9.51
C GLY A 288 21.32 -18.76 -10.62
N VAL A 289 20.55 -17.67 -10.64
CA VAL A 289 19.50 -17.39 -11.64
C VAL A 289 19.54 -15.91 -12.06
N SER A 290 20.07 -15.62 -13.25
CA SER A 290 20.04 -14.28 -13.83
C SER A 290 18.80 -14.11 -14.73
N ILE A 291 18.05 -13.02 -14.56
CA ILE A 291 16.85 -12.69 -15.34
C ILE A 291 17.09 -11.34 -16.03
N PHE A 292 17.20 -11.36 -17.35
CA PHE A 292 17.72 -10.25 -18.16
C PHE A 292 16.68 -9.82 -19.19
N GLY A 293 15.85 -8.84 -18.86
CA GLY A 293 14.71 -8.40 -19.69
C GLY A 293 13.63 -9.48 -19.91
N GLY A 294 13.63 -10.53 -19.09
CA GLY A 294 12.59 -11.57 -19.08
C GLY A 294 11.32 -11.13 -18.35
N SER A 295 10.17 -11.73 -18.70
CA SER A 295 8.89 -11.45 -18.03
C SER A 295 8.07 -12.70 -17.74
N HIS A 296 7.08 -12.61 -16.84
CA HIS A 296 6.24 -13.75 -16.47
C HIS A 296 7.09 -14.93 -16.00
N VAL A 297 7.92 -14.68 -14.97
CA VAL A 297 8.87 -15.65 -14.42
C VAL A 297 8.48 -16.00 -12.98
N TRP A 298 8.57 -17.29 -12.65
CA TRP A 298 8.33 -17.79 -11.31
C TRP A 298 9.48 -18.70 -10.87
N VAL A 299 10.17 -18.33 -9.79
CA VAL A 299 11.20 -19.17 -9.14
C VAL A 299 10.65 -19.61 -7.79
N ASP A 300 10.38 -20.91 -7.67
CA ASP A 300 9.61 -21.50 -6.58
C ASP A 300 10.33 -22.71 -5.96
N HIS A 301 10.27 -22.89 -4.64
CA HIS A 301 10.80 -24.09 -3.98
C HIS A 301 12.27 -24.46 -4.30
N CYS A 302 13.09 -23.51 -4.71
CA CYS A 302 14.48 -23.75 -5.00
C CYS A 302 15.34 -23.54 -3.74
N SER A 303 16.43 -24.30 -3.63
CA SER A 303 17.44 -24.15 -2.57
C SER A 303 18.69 -23.50 -3.18
N LEU A 304 19.06 -22.31 -2.73
CA LEU A 304 20.16 -21.52 -3.31
C LEU A 304 21.26 -21.17 -2.28
N SER A 305 22.53 -21.31 -2.66
CA SER A 305 23.68 -20.96 -1.81
C SER A 305 25.01 -20.90 -2.58
N ASN A 306 26.04 -20.28 -2.01
CA ASN A 306 27.45 -20.41 -2.47
C ASN A 306 27.72 -20.09 -3.96
N CYS A 307 26.95 -19.17 -4.57
CA CYS A 307 27.23 -18.69 -5.94
C CYS A 307 28.38 -17.67 -5.96
N ALA A 308 28.93 -17.36 -7.14
CA ALA A 308 30.10 -16.49 -7.25
C ALA A 308 29.79 -14.97 -7.12
N ASP A 309 28.67 -14.49 -7.68
CA ASP A 309 28.15 -13.14 -7.41
C ASP A 309 26.78 -13.15 -6.72
N GLY A 310 25.65 -13.33 -7.42
CA GLY A 310 24.29 -13.33 -6.86
C GLY A 310 23.63 -14.72 -6.71
N LEU A 311 22.53 -14.82 -5.95
CA LEU A 311 21.65 -16.02 -6.03
C LEU A 311 20.55 -15.84 -7.08
N ILE A 312 19.80 -14.74 -7.04
CA ILE A 312 18.79 -14.39 -8.06
C ILE A 312 18.84 -12.89 -8.39
N ASP A 313 19.32 -12.56 -9.58
CA ASP A 313 19.42 -11.19 -10.08
C ASP A 313 18.41 -10.95 -11.20
N ALA A 314 17.65 -9.85 -11.15
CA ALA A 314 16.62 -9.50 -12.14
C ALA A 314 16.79 -8.06 -12.61
N ILE A 315 17.08 -7.87 -13.89
CA ILE A 315 17.63 -6.61 -14.44
C ILE A 315 17.12 -6.33 -15.86
N MET A 316 17.48 -5.18 -16.43
CA MET A 316 17.26 -4.82 -17.84
C MET A 316 15.77 -4.79 -18.26
N GLY A 317 14.92 -4.20 -17.42
CA GLY A 317 13.48 -4.04 -17.68
C GLY A 317 12.64 -5.27 -17.34
N SER A 318 13.22 -6.29 -16.69
CA SER A 318 12.51 -7.49 -16.23
C SER A 318 11.31 -7.16 -15.33
N THR A 319 10.19 -7.86 -15.50
CA THR A 319 8.93 -7.56 -14.78
C THR A 319 7.96 -8.74 -14.77
N ALA A 320 6.86 -8.65 -14.01
CA ALA A 320 5.92 -9.75 -13.75
C ALA A 320 6.63 -11.01 -13.20
N ILE A 321 7.37 -10.84 -12.09
CA ILE A 321 8.15 -11.91 -11.46
C ILE A 321 7.57 -12.27 -10.09
N THR A 322 7.60 -13.56 -9.74
CA THR A 322 7.45 -14.04 -8.36
C THR A 322 8.63 -14.92 -7.96
N LEU A 323 9.20 -14.65 -6.80
CA LEU A 323 10.22 -15.46 -6.14
C LEU A 323 9.59 -15.97 -4.84
N SER A 324 9.25 -17.26 -4.76
CA SER A 324 8.51 -17.80 -3.62
C SER A 324 9.01 -19.11 -3.07
N ASN A 325 8.70 -19.39 -1.80
CA ASN A 325 9.01 -20.67 -1.16
C ASN A 325 10.49 -21.10 -1.25
N ASN A 326 11.43 -20.23 -1.57
CA ASN A 326 12.85 -20.60 -1.75
C ASN A 326 13.57 -20.61 -0.40
N TYR A 327 14.55 -21.49 -0.25
CA TYR A 327 15.47 -21.51 0.88
C TYR A 327 16.83 -20.97 0.43
N MET A 328 17.32 -19.92 1.10
CA MET A 328 18.57 -19.27 0.74
C MET A 328 19.51 -19.25 1.95
N THR A 329 20.77 -19.66 1.77
CA THR A 329 21.80 -19.69 2.82
C THR A 329 23.20 -19.41 2.26
N HIS A 330 24.19 -19.20 3.14
CA HIS A 330 25.63 -19.21 2.82
C HIS A 330 25.98 -18.36 1.58
N HIS A 331 25.69 -17.05 1.62
CA HIS A 331 25.90 -16.16 0.48
C HIS A 331 25.90 -14.66 0.85
N ASP A 332 26.74 -13.86 0.17
CA ASP A 332 26.80 -12.40 0.39
C ASP A 332 25.62 -11.67 -0.26
N LYS A 333 25.53 -11.71 -1.59
CA LYS A 333 24.70 -10.83 -2.42
C LYS A 333 23.40 -11.50 -2.86
N VAL A 334 22.48 -11.75 -1.94
CA VAL A 334 21.35 -12.68 -2.16
C VAL A 334 20.51 -12.40 -3.42
N MET A 335 19.96 -11.19 -3.60
CA MET A 335 19.17 -10.82 -4.78
C MET A 335 19.32 -9.34 -5.17
N LEU A 336 19.75 -9.03 -6.39
CA LEU A 336 19.69 -7.68 -6.95
C LEU A 336 18.49 -7.54 -7.92
N LEU A 337 17.59 -6.61 -7.61
CA LEU A 337 16.42 -6.33 -8.43
C LEU A 337 16.55 -4.90 -8.99
N GLY A 338 17.03 -4.80 -10.23
CA GLY A 338 17.42 -3.56 -10.91
C GLY A 338 18.91 -3.22 -10.72
N HIS A 339 19.64 -3.07 -11.85
CA HIS A 339 21.11 -3.10 -11.85
C HIS A 339 21.81 -1.74 -11.72
N SER A 340 21.18 -0.66 -12.21
CA SER A 340 21.80 0.66 -12.30
C SER A 340 20.87 1.76 -11.79
N ASP A 341 21.44 2.74 -11.08
CA ASP A 341 20.70 3.89 -10.56
C ASP A 341 20.18 4.82 -11.69
N THR A 342 20.70 4.69 -12.92
CA THR A 342 20.30 5.49 -14.09
C THR A 342 19.42 4.75 -15.11
N TYR A 343 19.23 3.43 -14.95
CA TYR A 343 18.51 2.62 -15.94
C TYR A 343 16.99 2.68 -15.72
N GLU A 344 16.37 3.77 -16.19
CA GLU A 344 14.98 4.09 -15.90
C GLU A 344 13.93 3.06 -16.38
N GLN A 345 14.30 2.14 -17.27
CA GLN A 345 13.39 1.09 -17.75
C GLN A 345 13.02 0.10 -16.62
N ASP A 346 13.87 -0.05 -15.60
CA ASP A 346 13.59 -0.82 -14.39
C ASP A 346 12.45 -0.18 -13.53
N LYS A 347 11.99 1.05 -13.83
CA LYS A 347 10.78 1.64 -13.19
C LYS A 347 9.50 0.82 -13.43
N ASN A 348 9.46 0.05 -14.53
CA ASN A 348 8.33 -0.84 -14.84
C ASN A 348 8.47 -2.26 -14.22
N MET A 349 9.54 -2.52 -13.47
CA MET A 349 9.78 -3.80 -12.79
C MET A 349 8.72 -4.03 -11.70
N GLN A 350 8.08 -5.19 -11.72
CA GLN A 350 7.15 -5.64 -10.68
C GLN A 350 7.55 -7.04 -10.21
N VAL A 351 7.97 -7.16 -8.95
CA VAL A 351 8.43 -8.43 -8.35
C VAL A 351 7.72 -8.71 -7.03
N THR A 352 7.28 -9.94 -6.83
CA THR A 352 6.78 -10.46 -5.55
C THR A 352 7.83 -11.39 -4.95
N ILE A 353 8.17 -11.18 -3.68
CA ILE A 353 9.10 -12.01 -2.89
C ILE A 353 8.28 -12.55 -1.73
N ALA A 354 7.86 -13.82 -1.77
CA ALA A 354 6.87 -14.35 -0.83
C ALA A 354 7.16 -15.75 -0.25
N PHE A 355 6.96 -15.93 1.06
CA PHE A 355 7.16 -17.22 1.76
C PHE A 355 8.57 -17.84 1.62
N ASN A 356 9.58 -17.07 1.23
CA ASN A 356 10.96 -17.53 1.22
C ASN A 356 11.51 -17.60 2.66
N HIS A 357 12.47 -18.47 2.89
CA HIS A 357 13.24 -18.54 4.13
C HIS A 357 14.68 -18.09 3.87
N PHE A 358 15.05 -16.95 4.45
CA PHE A 358 16.40 -16.40 4.45
C PHE A 358 17.12 -16.91 5.70
N GLY A 359 17.89 -17.99 5.50
CA GLY A 359 18.51 -18.81 6.52
C GLY A 359 19.87 -18.30 7.00
N GLU A 360 20.71 -19.24 7.42
CA GLU A 360 22.05 -18.98 7.96
C GLU A 360 23.08 -18.51 6.90
N GLY A 361 24.11 -17.80 7.37
CA GLY A 361 25.24 -17.40 6.53
C GLY A 361 24.93 -16.39 5.42
N LEU A 362 23.86 -15.59 5.56
CA LEU A 362 23.51 -14.55 4.59
C LEU A 362 24.06 -13.19 5.02
N VAL A 363 24.58 -12.38 4.09
CA VAL A 363 25.10 -11.04 4.43
C VAL A 363 24.08 -9.94 4.14
N GLN A 364 23.59 -9.85 2.91
CA GLN A 364 22.79 -8.71 2.43
C GLN A 364 21.87 -9.04 1.24
N ARG A 365 21.12 -8.03 0.79
CA ARG A 365 20.32 -8.02 -0.45
C ARG A 365 19.15 -9.02 -0.49
N MET A 366 18.25 -9.01 0.50
CA MET A 366 17.12 -9.95 0.57
C MET A 366 15.73 -9.29 0.45
N PRO A 367 15.40 -8.47 -0.57
CA PRO A 367 16.18 -8.09 -1.77
C PRO A 367 16.98 -6.78 -1.61
N ARG A 368 17.85 -6.49 -2.58
CA ARG A 368 18.34 -5.12 -2.86
C ARG A 368 17.69 -4.59 -4.14
N CYS A 369 16.91 -3.52 -4.03
CA CYS A 369 16.02 -3.03 -5.10
C CYS A 369 16.45 -1.69 -5.73
N ARG A 370 16.02 -1.44 -6.96
CA ARG A 370 16.05 -0.13 -7.65
C ARG A 370 14.79 0.12 -8.47
N HIS A 371 14.39 1.40 -8.60
CA HIS A 371 13.32 1.95 -9.45
C HIS A 371 11.90 1.39 -9.30
N GLY A 372 11.71 0.08 -9.49
CA GLY A 372 10.41 -0.58 -9.64
C GLY A 372 9.63 -0.81 -8.35
N TYR A 373 8.65 -1.71 -8.42
CA TYR A 373 7.75 -2.06 -7.32
C TYR A 373 7.99 -3.49 -6.82
N PHE A 374 8.22 -3.62 -5.52
CA PHE A 374 8.65 -4.85 -4.86
C PHE A 374 7.71 -5.19 -3.70
N HIS A 375 7.01 -6.32 -3.79
CA HIS A 375 6.14 -6.80 -2.70
C HIS A 375 6.85 -7.90 -1.93
N VAL A 376 7.39 -7.56 -0.76
CA VAL A 376 8.13 -8.48 0.10
C VAL A 376 7.20 -8.93 1.23
N VAL A 377 6.67 -10.16 1.16
CA VAL A 377 5.52 -10.57 1.98
C VAL A 377 5.62 -11.97 2.58
N ASN A 378 5.37 -12.10 3.89
CA ASN A 378 5.35 -13.38 4.62
C ASN A 378 6.64 -14.22 4.52
N ASN A 379 7.82 -13.61 4.30
CA ASN A 379 9.11 -14.29 4.33
C ASN A 379 9.67 -14.35 5.76
N ASP A 380 10.49 -15.36 6.05
CA ASP A 380 11.19 -15.50 7.32
C ASP A 380 12.67 -15.12 7.17
N TYR A 381 13.15 -14.19 7.99
CA TYR A 381 14.52 -13.69 7.98
C TYR A 381 15.18 -14.03 9.31
N THR A 382 16.23 -14.87 9.26
CA THR A 382 16.82 -15.43 10.48
C THR A 382 18.24 -14.96 10.78
N HIS A 383 19.10 -14.78 9.77
CA HIS A 383 20.53 -14.50 9.98
C HIS A 383 21.14 -13.64 8.85
N TRP A 384 20.89 -12.32 8.84
CA TRP A 384 21.60 -11.39 7.93
C TRP A 384 22.80 -10.73 8.64
N GLU A 385 24.00 -10.69 8.04
CA GLU A 385 25.15 -10.06 8.70
C GLU A 385 25.21 -8.53 8.58
N MET A 386 24.64 -7.94 7.52
CA MET A 386 24.71 -6.50 7.23
C MET A 386 23.34 -5.81 7.22
N TYR A 387 22.43 -6.22 6.32
CA TYR A 387 21.04 -5.75 6.28
C TYR A 387 20.14 -6.78 5.59
N ALA A 388 18.86 -6.88 6.00
CA ALA A 388 17.91 -7.75 5.31
C ALA A 388 17.51 -7.16 3.94
N ILE A 389 16.77 -6.05 3.94
CA ILE A 389 16.18 -5.44 2.74
C ILE A 389 16.87 -4.08 2.49
N GLY A 390 17.02 -3.66 1.23
CA GLY A 390 17.56 -2.32 0.94
C GLY A 390 17.40 -1.86 -0.50
N GLY A 391 17.93 -0.69 -0.83
CA GLY A 391 17.88 -0.20 -2.21
C GLY A 391 18.56 1.15 -2.47
N SER A 392 18.57 1.52 -3.76
CA SER A 392 19.01 2.83 -4.29
C SER A 392 18.14 3.23 -5.50
N ALA A 393 18.15 4.50 -5.90
CA ALA A 393 17.30 5.01 -6.99
C ALA A 393 15.78 4.73 -6.81
N ASN A 394 15.22 5.22 -5.70
CA ASN A 394 13.77 5.32 -5.43
C ASN A 394 12.90 4.06 -5.73
N PRO A 395 13.24 2.85 -5.23
CA PRO A 395 12.40 1.68 -5.36
C PRO A 395 11.18 1.76 -4.43
N THR A 396 10.02 1.28 -4.89
CA THR A 396 8.84 1.11 -4.01
C THR A 396 8.87 -0.26 -3.35
N ILE A 397 9.35 -0.36 -2.11
CA ILE A 397 9.44 -1.61 -1.35
C ILE A 397 8.26 -1.71 -0.35
N ASN A 398 7.30 -2.59 -0.66
CA ASN A 398 6.18 -2.90 0.22
C ASN A 398 6.49 -4.15 1.07
N SER A 399 7.05 -3.95 2.27
CA SER A 399 7.32 -5.02 3.24
C SER A 399 6.10 -5.27 4.14
N GLN A 400 5.54 -6.48 4.12
CA GLN A 400 4.30 -6.82 4.82
C GLN A 400 4.34 -8.22 5.44
N GLY A 401 4.03 -8.35 6.73
CA GLY A 401 3.86 -9.67 7.39
C GLY A 401 5.10 -10.57 7.40
N ASN A 402 6.30 -10.05 7.11
CA ASN A 402 7.55 -10.80 7.24
C ASN A 402 7.92 -11.01 8.72
N ARG A 403 8.66 -12.08 9.02
CA ARG A 403 9.29 -12.29 10.34
C ARG A 403 10.77 -11.92 10.25
N PHE A 404 11.25 -11.14 11.21
CA PHE A 404 12.64 -10.69 11.29
C PHE A 404 13.21 -11.05 12.66
N LEU A 405 14.17 -11.97 12.69
CA LEU A 405 15.02 -12.23 13.85
C LEU A 405 16.34 -11.47 13.65
N ALA A 406 16.50 -10.33 14.33
CA ALA A 406 17.66 -9.47 14.15
C ALA A 406 18.91 -10.03 14.84
N PRO A 407 20.11 -9.91 14.24
CA PRO A 407 21.36 -10.32 14.87
C PRO A 407 21.67 -9.51 16.14
N ASP A 408 22.51 -10.05 17.02
CA ASP A 408 22.97 -9.33 18.21
C ASP A 408 23.88 -8.12 17.89
N ARG A 409 24.60 -8.17 16.76
CA ARG A 409 25.50 -7.09 16.32
C ARG A 409 24.74 -5.77 16.17
N ARG A 410 25.08 -4.78 17.01
CA ARG A 410 24.38 -3.49 17.12
C ARG A 410 24.13 -2.78 15.79
N PHE A 411 25.08 -2.83 14.86
CA PHE A 411 25.00 -2.15 13.57
C PHE A 411 24.26 -2.96 12.48
N SER A 412 23.95 -4.23 12.75
CA SER A 412 23.20 -5.12 11.83
C SER A 412 21.71 -5.21 12.20
N LYS A 413 21.23 -4.47 13.21
CA LYS A 413 19.84 -4.54 13.68
C LYS A 413 18.83 -3.81 12.77
N GLU A 414 19.31 -3.00 11.83
CA GLU A 414 18.47 -2.33 10.84
C GLU A 414 18.18 -3.27 9.66
N SER A 415 16.89 -3.57 9.44
CA SER A 415 16.44 -4.48 8.38
C SER A 415 16.17 -3.77 7.04
N LEU A 416 16.36 -2.44 6.97
CA LEU A 416 16.04 -1.59 5.81
C LEU A 416 17.17 -0.57 5.56
N SER A 417 18.04 -0.83 4.59
CA SER A 417 19.18 0.06 4.28
C SER A 417 18.95 0.91 3.02
N SER A 418 19.12 2.22 3.14
CA SER A 418 19.09 3.18 2.02
C SER A 418 20.50 3.66 1.68
N SER A 419 20.99 3.29 0.49
CA SER A 419 22.33 3.71 0.04
C SER A 419 22.26 5.09 -0.63
N PRO A 420 23.09 6.08 -0.25
CA PRO A 420 23.32 7.27 -1.07
C PRO A 420 23.99 6.88 -2.40
N PRO A 421 23.88 7.71 -3.46
CA PRO A 421 24.41 7.38 -4.78
C PRO A 421 25.94 7.17 -4.78
N SER A 422 26.38 6.20 -5.59
CA SER A 422 27.74 5.65 -5.53
C SER A 422 28.83 6.57 -6.10
N SER A 423 29.39 7.42 -5.25
CA SER A 423 30.71 8.05 -5.46
C SER A 423 31.41 8.26 -4.11
N LEU A 424 32.75 8.28 -4.12
CA LEU A 424 33.65 8.49 -2.97
C LEU A 424 33.77 7.33 -1.95
N ALA A 425 34.46 6.28 -2.39
CA ALA A 425 35.50 5.61 -1.59
C ALA A 425 36.78 5.53 -2.47
N PRO A 426 38.01 5.41 -1.92
CA PRO A 426 38.36 5.18 -0.51
C PRO A 426 39.23 6.29 0.11
N LEU A 427 39.26 6.37 1.45
CA LEU A 427 40.42 6.83 2.26
C LEU A 427 40.14 6.65 3.77
N TYR A 428 40.31 5.45 4.31
CA TYR A 428 40.39 5.23 5.77
C TYR A 428 41.28 4.03 6.12
N ASN A 429 42.58 4.24 5.96
CA ASN A 429 43.65 3.56 6.69
C ASN A 429 44.60 4.66 7.15
N ILE A 430 45.08 4.57 8.41
CA ILE A 430 46.12 5.37 9.11
C ILE A 430 45.65 5.82 10.51
N LEU A 431 46.53 5.59 11.50
CA LEU A 431 46.55 6.08 12.88
C LEU A 431 45.37 5.75 13.82
N SER A 432 45.52 4.61 14.49
CA SER A 432 45.21 4.51 15.92
C SER A 432 46.23 5.32 16.75
N THR A 433 45.78 6.15 17.70
CA THR A 433 46.51 6.49 18.94
C THR A 433 45.68 7.32 19.93
N SER A 434 45.97 7.13 21.22
CA SER A 434 45.66 8.03 22.36
C SER A 434 44.23 8.13 22.89
N TYR A 435 44.14 8.45 24.19
CA TYR A 435 43.01 8.22 25.10
C TYR A 435 42.91 9.40 26.11
N ASN A 436 41.72 9.65 26.69
CA ASN A 436 41.35 10.87 27.46
C ASN A 436 41.24 12.16 26.62
N LYS A 437 40.42 13.18 26.95
CA LYS A 437 39.80 13.60 28.22
C LYS A 437 38.46 14.35 27.96
N CYS A 438 37.61 14.55 28.97
CA CYS A 438 36.22 15.03 28.80
C CYS A 438 36.00 16.56 28.87
N LYS A 439 34.84 17.00 28.34
CA LYS A 439 34.15 18.31 28.42
C LYS A 439 34.73 19.50 27.65
N GLY A 440 33.87 20.22 26.91
CA GLY A 440 34.18 21.54 26.32
C GLY A 440 33.39 21.91 25.05
N THR A 441 32.14 22.36 25.21
CA THR A 441 31.35 23.26 24.32
C THR A 441 31.60 23.34 22.80
N SER A 442 30.50 23.16 22.05
CA SER A 442 30.14 23.85 20.78
C SER A 442 31.12 23.83 19.59
N LEU A 443 30.90 22.86 18.70
CA LEU A 443 30.60 23.18 17.29
C LEU A 443 29.17 22.71 17.03
N ASN A 444 28.29 23.65 16.67
CA ASN A 444 26.84 23.42 16.52
C ASN A 444 26.38 23.80 15.10
N GLU A 445 25.13 23.44 14.79
CA GLU A 445 24.40 23.78 13.55
C GLU A 445 24.84 23.01 12.28
N SER A 446 24.00 23.08 11.25
CA SER A 446 24.12 22.43 9.92
C SER A 446 24.05 20.89 9.77
N ARG A 447 23.97 20.05 10.82
CA ARG A 447 23.86 18.57 10.64
C ARG A 447 22.82 17.78 11.49
N ARG A 448 21.98 18.42 12.31
CA ARG A 448 20.95 17.74 13.12
C ARG A 448 19.58 17.68 12.41
N ASN A 449 19.38 16.85 11.38
CA ASN A 449 18.04 16.72 10.77
C ASN A 449 17.66 15.39 10.08
N LEU A 450 18.39 14.29 10.31
CA LEU A 450 18.07 12.96 9.73
C LEU A 450 18.18 11.78 10.72
N GLY A 451 18.32 12.06 12.03
CA GLY A 451 18.53 11.03 13.06
C GLY A 451 17.46 11.04 14.13
N PHE A 452 16.22 10.66 13.80
CA PHE A 452 15.11 10.67 14.76
C PHE A 452 14.08 9.53 14.63
N PHE A 453 14.52 8.34 14.21
CA PHE A 453 13.72 7.10 14.26
C PHE A 453 14.22 6.13 15.34
N ALA A 454 14.36 6.63 16.58
CA ALA A 454 14.37 5.77 17.76
C ALA A 454 12.94 5.25 17.99
N SER A 455 12.60 4.12 17.37
CA SER A 455 11.21 3.63 17.30
C SER A 455 10.58 3.43 18.68
N CYS A 456 9.45 4.11 18.92
CA CYS A 456 8.52 3.86 20.01
C CYS A 456 7.45 2.79 19.67
N GLY A 457 7.60 2.12 18.52
CA GLY A 457 7.16 0.73 18.33
C GLY A 457 5.68 0.48 18.03
N THR A 458 4.84 1.50 17.83
CA THR A 458 3.41 1.27 17.60
C THR A 458 3.17 0.62 16.22
N GLY A 459 3.91 1.07 15.20
CA GLY A 459 3.73 0.77 13.78
C GLY A 459 2.83 1.77 13.05
N ASN A 460 2.21 2.71 13.78
CA ASN A 460 1.41 3.81 13.28
C ASN A 460 2.35 4.97 12.89
N PRO A 461 2.46 5.32 11.59
CA PRO A 461 3.46 6.28 11.11
C PRO A 461 3.24 7.72 11.58
N ILE A 462 2.04 8.07 12.07
CA ILE A 462 1.76 9.39 12.63
C ILE A 462 2.37 9.46 14.04
N ASP A 463 1.94 8.55 14.91
CA ASP A 463 2.41 8.43 16.30
C ASP A 463 3.93 8.20 16.36
N ASP A 464 4.44 7.26 15.54
CA ASP A 464 5.86 6.92 15.49
C ASP A 464 6.75 8.08 14.96
N CYS A 465 6.16 9.15 14.42
CA CYS A 465 6.88 10.35 13.96
C CYS A 465 7.07 11.41 15.06
N TRP A 466 6.13 11.54 16.01
CA TRP A 466 6.19 12.56 17.07
C TRP A 466 6.25 12.01 18.51
N ARG A 467 5.54 10.91 18.84
CA ARG A 467 5.56 10.33 20.20
C ARG A 467 6.95 9.85 20.60
N CYS A 468 7.76 9.46 19.62
CA CYS A 468 9.11 8.97 19.83
C CYS A 468 10.13 10.09 20.11
N ASP A 469 9.71 11.36 20.21
CA ASP A 469 10.54 12.44 20.71
C ASP A 469 10.41 12.54 22.24
N PRO A 470 11.44 12.16 23.03
CA PRO A 470 11.40 12.30 24.49
C PRO A 470 11.38 13.77 24.94
N ASN A 471 11.54 14.73 24.02
CA ASN A 471 11.42 16.16 24.26
C ASN A 471 10.21 16.77 23.52
N TRP A 472 9.17 15.98 23.19
CA TRP A 472 7.99 16.46 22.47
C TRP A 472 7.34 17.70 23.10
N GLU A 473 7.44 17.90 24.42
CA GLU A 473 6.95 19.08 25.13
C GLU A 473 7.67 20.38 24.71
N ASN A 474 8.98 20.29 24.49
CA ASN A 474 9.81 21.39 23.98
C ASN A 474 9.71 21.51 22.45
N ASN A 475 9.45 20.39 21.77
CA ASN A 475 9.38 20.28 20.31
C ASN A 475 7.94 20.23 19.78
N ARG A 476 6.94 20.74 20.52
CA ARG A 476 5.50 20.52 20.25
C ARG A 476 5.08 20.70 18.80
N GLN A 477 5.61 21.73 18.14
CA GLN A 477 5.26 22.12 16.78
C GLN A 477 5.68 21.09 15.71
N ARG A 478 6.67 20.22 16.00
CA ARG A 478 7.09 19.08 15.17
C ARG A 478 5.95 18.14 14.79
N LEU A 479 4.88 18.11 15.60
CA LEU A 479 3.66 17.34 15.29
C LEU A 479 3.13 17.67 13.88
N ALA A 480 3.19 18.93 13.43
CA ALA A 480 2.71 19.35 12.12
C ALA A 480 3.49 18.74 10.93
N ASP A 481 4.69 18.21 11.17
CA ASP A 481 5.49 17.52 10.16
C ASP A 481 5.15 16.02 10.04
N CYS A 482 4.28 15.51 10.94
CA CYS A 482 3.86 14.12 11.02
C CYS A 482 2.49 13.84 10.41
N ALA A 483 1.83 14.85 9.86
CA ALA A 483 0.59 14.70 9.11
C ALA A 483 0.82 13.86 7.84
N ILE A 484 -0.07 12.89 7.59
CA ILE A 484 -0.08 12.08 6.36
C ILE A 484 -1.38 12.30 5.59
N GLY A 485 -1.62 11.53 4.53
CA GLY A 485 -2.87 11.62 3.80
C GLY A 485 -2.98 12.88 2.94
N PHE A 486 -4.20 13.22 2.54
CA PHE A 486 -4.50 14.47 1.84
C PHE A 486 -4.33 15.71 2.74
N GLY A 487 -4.28 15.53 4.07
CA GLY A 487 -4.06 16.58 5.07
C GLY A 487 -2.59 16.79 5.43
N LYS A 488 -1.64 16.09 4.81
CA LYS A 488 -0.18 16.18 5.06
C LYS A 488 0.43 17.59 4.99
N GLU A 489 -0.28 18.52 4.36
CA GLU A 489 0.14 19.92 4.17
C GLU A 489 -0.54 20.88 5.17
N ALA A 490 -1.34 20.38 6.12
CA ALA A 490 -1.97 21.16 7.18
C ALA A 490 -0.93 21.57 8.25
N VAL A 491 -0.21 22.67 8.04
CA VAL A 491 0.86 23.09 8.96
C VAL A 491 0.35 23.64 10.31
N GLY A 492 -0.96 23.88 10.43
CA GLY A 492 -1.57 24.45 11.63
C GLY A 492 -0.96 25.80 11.99
N GLY A 493 -0.70 26.00 13.27
CA GLY A 493 0.04 27.14 13.82
C GLY A 493 1.54 26.89 14.00
N ARG A 494 2.16 25.97 13.24
CA ARG A 494 3.63 25.83 13.18
C ARG A 494 4.25 27.17 12.75
N ASP A 495 5.48 27.41 13.18
CA ASP A 495 6.24 28.64 12.90
C ASP A 495 5.66 29.90 13.61
N GLY A 496 4.49 29.76 14.26
CA GLY A 496 3.88 30.75 15.14
C GLY A 496 4.38 30.69 16.58
N ARG A 497 3.95 31.66 17.40
CA ARG A 497 4.21 31.64 18.86
C ARG A 497 3.29 30.64 19.57
N ILE A 498 3.76 30.06 20.67
CA ILE A 498 2.89 29.31 21.59
C ILE A 498 1.97 30.28 22.32
N TYR A 499 0.68 29.96 22.38
CA TYR A 499 -0.32 30.63 23.20
C TYR A 499 -0.83 29.65 24.26
N VAL A 500 -0.93 30.08 25.51
CA VAL A 500 -1.43 29.26 26.62
C VAL A 500 -2.83 29.73 27.01
N VAL A 501 -3.82 28.85 26.88
CA VAL A 501 -5.16 29.04 27.43
C VAL A 501 -5.09 28.82 28.94
N THR A 502 -5.56 29.83 29.70
CA THR A 502 -5.57 29.87 31.17
C THR A 502 -6.98 30.02 31.74
N ASP A 503 -7.90 30.56 30.95
CA ASP A 503 -9.32 30.80 31.26
C ASP A 503 -10.19 29.95 30.30
N SER A 504 -11.04 29.08 30.86
CA SER A 504 -11.93 28.20 30.10
C SER A 504 -13.28 28.84 29.73
N SER A 505 -13.50 30.11 30.09
CA SER A 505 -14.78 30.79 29.91
C SER A 505 -14.95 31.43 28.52
N ASP A 506 -16.19 31.46 28.04
CA ASP A 506 -16.57 31.98 26.71
C ASP A 506 -17.76 32.94 26.79
N ASN A 507 -17.73 33.85 27.77
CA ASN A 507 -18.89 34.68 28.13
C ASN A 507 -19.34 35.68 27.04
N ASP A 508 -18.44 36.07 26.13
CA ASP A 508 -18.69 37.00 25.03
C ASP A 508 -18.03 36.51 23.74
N ALA A 509 -18.85 36.12 22.76
CA ALA A 509 -18.40 35.63 21.45
C ALA A 509 -17.95 36.75 20.49
N VAL A 510 -18.20 38.03 20.83
CA VAL A 510 -17.74 39.22 20.09
C VAL A 510 -16.48 39.80 20.71
N ASN A 511 -16.32 39.77 22.04
CA ASN A 511 -15.17 40.35 22.73
C ASN A 511 -14.48 39.34 23.69
N PRO A 512 -13.88 38.27 23.14
CA PRO A 512 -13.21 37.26 23.96
C PRO A 512 -11.99 37.85 24.67
N LYS A 513 -11.76 37.44 25.92
CA LYS A 513 -10.64 37.93 26.75
C LYS A 513 -9.33 37.23 26.38
N PRO A 514 -8.18 37.93 26.40
CA PRO A 514 -6.87 37.27 26.47
C PRO A 514 -6.82 36.24 27.60
N GLY A 515 -6.17 35.10 27.35
CA GLY A 515 -6.19 33.92 28.23
C GLY A 515 -7.27 32.88 27.86
N THR A 516 -8.28 33.23 27.07
CA THR A 516 -9.32 32.29 26.58
C THR A 516 -8.94 31.60 25.28
N LEU A 517 -9.59 30.46 24.98
CA LEU A 517 -9.47 29.75 23.70
C LEU A 517 -10.04 30.58 22.52
N ARG A 518 -11.21 31.22 22.69
CA ARG A 518 -11.81 32.03 21.60
C ARG A 518 -10.91 33.19 21.21
N TYR A 519 -10.25 33.86 22.16
CA TYR A 519 -9.28 34.91 21.82
C TYR A 519 -8.11 34.36 21.01
N ALA A 520 -7.62 33.16 21.32
CA ALA A 520 -6.49 32.54 20.61
C ALA A 520 -6.82 32.22 19.15
N VAL A 521 -7.91 31.50 18.90
CA VAL A 521 -8.20 30.94 17.56
C VAL A 521 -8.51 31.99 16.50
N ILE A 522 -8.94 33.19 16.89
CA ILE A 522 -9.28 34.28 15.96
C ILE A 522 -8.08 35.12 15.51
N GLN A 523 -6.92 35.05 16.17
CA GLN A 523 -5.82 35.99 15.87
C GLN A 523 -5.31 35.86 14.43
N ASP A 524 -4.74 36.95 13.89
CA ASP A 524 -4.26 36.97 12.50
C ASP A 524 -2.90 36.26 12.34
N GLU A 525 -2.05 36.23 13.37
CA GLU A 525 -0.78 35.46 13.30
C GLU A 525 -0.98 33.94 13.47
N PRO A 526 -0.05 33.10 12.96
CA PRO A 526 -0.02 31.68 13.30
C PRO A 526 0.13 31.47 14.82
N LEU A 527 -0.68 30.58 15.40
CA LEU A 527 -0.63 30.27 16.84
C LEU A 527 -0.72 28.78 17.13
N TRP A 528 0.20 28.30 17.96
CA TRP A 528 0.16 26.97 18.55
C TRP A 528 -0.47 27.05 19.94
N ILE A 529 -1.73 26.63 20.06
CA ILE A 529 -2.58 26.87 21.22
C ILE A 529 -2.54 25.64 22.13
N ILE A 530 -2.00 25.80 23.33
CA ILE A 530 -1.94 24.79 24.39
C ILE A 530 -2.75 25.23 25.61
N PHE A 531 -2.94 24.33 26.57
CA PHE A 531 -3.77 24.56 27.77
C PHE A 531 -2.90 24.45 29.02
N GLN A 532 -3.10 25.34 30.00
CA GLN A 532 -2.31 25.39 31.24
C GLN A 532 -2.53 24.19 32.17
N ARG A 533 -3.69 23.54 32.03
CA ARG A 533 -4.27 22.53 32.92
C ARG A 533 -5.49 21.91 32.22
N ASP A 534 -6.06 20.87 32.81
CA ASP A 534 -7.36 20.31 32.42
C ASP A 534 -8.45 21.39 32.37
N MET A 535 -9.31 21.33 31.35
CA MET A 535 -10.38 22.30 31.14
C MET A 535 -11.62 21.68 30.51
N VAL A 536 -12.78 21.99 31.07
CA VAL A 536 -14.06 21.88 30.37
C VAL A 536 -14.43 23.28 29.87
N ILE A 537 -14.43 23.45 28.55
CA ILE A 537 -14.73 24.68 27.84
C ILE A 537 -16.13 24.55 27.28
N LYS A 538 -17.11 25.15 27.97
CA LYS A 538 -18.45 25.34 27.43
C LYS A 538 -18.47 26.64 26.65
N LEU A 539 -18.43 26.51 25.32
CA LEU A 539 -18.61 27.63 24.41
C LEU A 539 -20.05 28.17 24.48
N LYS A 540 -20.21 29.46 24.19
CA LYS A 540 -21.51 30.13 24.12
C LYS A 540 -22.09 30.09 22.71
N GLU A 541 -21.23 30.29 21.72
CA GLU A 541 -21.52 30.26 20.28
C GLU A 541 -20.47 29.39 19.57
N GLU A 542 -20.64 29.07 18.28
CA GLU A 542 -19.65 28.33 17.49
C GLU A 542 -18.23 28.91 17.63
N LEU A 543 -17.22 28.05 17.84
CA LEU A 543 -15.81 28.45 17.84
C LEU A 543 -15.30 28.58 16.40
N ILE A 544 -15.62 29.73 15.79
CA ILE A 544 -15.07 30.15 14.51
C ILE A 544 -13.63 30.62 14.71
N MET A 545 -12.74 30.23 13.80
CA MET A 545 -11.31 30.50 13.86
C MET A 545 -10.76 31.10 12.56
N ASN A 546 -9.59 31.70 12.67
CA ASN A 546 -8.80 32.19 11.54
C ASN A 546 -7.85 31.09 11.01
N SER A 547 -7.18 31.32 9.88
CA SER A 547 -6.21 30.38 9.32
C SER A 547 -4.96 30.21 10.20
N PHE A 548 -4.17 29.16 9.95
CA PHE A 548 -2.89 28.88 10.62
C PHE A 548 -3.01 28.74 12.15
N LYS A 549 -3.80 27.76 12.60
CA LYS A 549 -4.04 27.49 14.03
C LYS A 549 -3.83 26.01 14.34
N THR A 550 -3.16 25.74 15.45
CA THR A 550 -3.17 24.42 16.07
C THR A 550 -3.85 24.51 17.42
N ILE A 551 -4.82 23.64 17.69
CA ILE A 551 -5.32 23.37 19.04
C ILE A 551 -4.67 22.05 19.49
N ASP A 552 -3.77 22.13 20.48
CA ASP A 552 -2.95 21.01 20.97
C ASP A 552 -3.26 20.72 22.44
N GLY A 553 -4.06 19.68 22.69
CA GLY A 553 -4.45 19.24 24.02
C GLY A 553 -3.35 18.54 24.83
N ARG A 554 -2.19 18.21 24.24
CA ARG A 554 -1.20 17.34 24.94
C ARG A 554 -0.73 17.96 26.26
N GLY A 555 -0.76 17.18 27.32
CA GLY A 555 -0.44 17.60 28.69
C GLY A 555 -1.63 18.15 29.51
N ALA A 556 -2.86 18.08 29.00
CA ALA A 556 -4.08 18.45 29.73
C ALA A 556 -5.31 17.66 29.22
N SER A 557 -6.22 17.27 30.11
CA SER A 557 -7.54 16.76 29.70
C SER A 557 -8.45 17.91 29.29
N VAL A 558 -8.55 18.16 27.99
CA VAL A 558 -9.35 19.25 27.42
C VAL A 558 -10.64 18.72 26.84
N HIS A 559 -11.76 19.34 27.20
CA HIS A 559 -13.10 19.02 26.73
C HIS A 559 -13.77 20.28 26.18
N ILE A 560 -14.27 20.23 24.96
CA ILE A 560 -15.19 21.24 24.40
C ILE A 560 -16.58 20.60 24.40
N ALA A 561 -17.47 21.08 25.29
CA ALA A 561 -18.69 20.34 25.59
C ALA A 561 -19.88 21.16 26.14
N GLY A 562 -21.09 20.63 25.95
CA GLY A 562 -22.32 21.10 26.59
C GLY A 562 -22.90 22.42 26.07
N GLY A 563 -22.35 22.93 24.95
CA GLY A 563 -22.76 24.09 24.17
C GLY A 563 -22.37 23.86 22.69
N PRO A 564 -22.28 24.90 21.84
CA PRO A 564 -21.75 24.76 20.49
C PRO A 564 -20.28 24.32 20.48
N CYS A 565 -19.78 23.83 19.34
CA CYS A 565 -18.42 23.32 19.20
C CYS A 565 -17.67 24.01 18.04
N ILE A 566 -16.88 23.30 17.23
CA ILE A 566 -15.84 23.91 16.39
C ILE A 566 -16.33 24.14 14.94
N THR A 567 -16.07 25.35 14.39
CA THR A 567 -16.42 25.69 13.00
C THR A 567 -15.22 26.26 12.23
N ILE A 568 -14.64 25.44 11.35
CA ILE A 568 -13.59 25.79 10.40
C ILE A 568 -14.25 26.29 9.10
N GLN A 569 -14.46 27.59 8.96
CA GLN A 569 -15.15 28.16 7.79
C GLN A 569 -14.24 29.06 6.94
N TYR A 570 -14.09 28.71 5.66
CA TYR A 570 -13.32 29.45 4.64
C TYR A 570 -11.86 29.80 5.03
N VAL A 571 -11.25 28.96 5.88
CA VAL A 571 -9.88 29.10 6.37
C VAL A 571 -9.03 27.86 6.07
N THR A 572 -7.72 28.00 6.20
CA THR A 572 -6.76 26.97 5.84
C THR A 572 -5.68 26.74 6.89
N ASN A 573 -4.99 25.60 6.83
CA ASN A 573 -3.91 25.21 7.73
C ASN A 573 -4.38 25.16 9.19
N ILE A 574 -5.26 24.20 9.47
CA ILE A 574 -5.81 23.97 10.81
C ILE A 574 -5.43 22.57 11.29
N ILE A 575 -4.91 22.48 12.52
CA ILE A 575 -4.72 21.22 13.25
C ILE A 575 -5.60 21.25 14.50
N ILE A 576 -6.41 20.22 14.71
CA ILE A 576 -7.09 19.94 15.98
C ILE A 576 -6.51 18.62 16.49
N HIS A 577 -5.83 18.63 17.63
CA HIS A 577 -5.09 17.48 18.15
C HIS A 577 -5.31 17.27 19.65
N GLY A 578 -5.63 16.03 20.05
CA GLY A 578 -5.52 15.60 21.45
C GLY A 578 -6.66 16.04 22.38
N ILE A 579 -7.85 16.39 21.87
CA ILE A 579 -8.94 16.95 22.68
C ILE A 579 -10.24 16.12 22.63
N ASN A 580 -11.08 16.26 23.65
CA ASN A 580 -12.41 15.67 23.72
C ASN A 580 -13.47 16.67 23.22
N ILE A 581 -14.40 16.24 22.38
CA ILE A 581 -15.46 17.05 21.77
C ILE A 581 -16.78 16.29 21.90
N HIS A 582 -17.67 16.71 22.79
CA HIS A 582 -18.89 15.93 23.10
C HIS A 582 -20.04 16.77 23.64
N ASP A 583 -21.26 16.22 23.62
CA ASP A 583 -22.47 16.91 24.06
C ASP A 583 -22.67 18.29 23.37
N CYS A 584 -22.21 18.39 22.12
CA CYS A 584 -22.29 19.59 21.28
C CYS A 584 -23.75 19.91 20.92
N LYS A 585 -24.10 21.20 20.89
CA LYS A 585 -25.49 21.69 20.81
C LYS A 585 -25.63 22.85 19.83
N PRO A 586 -26.81 23.04 19.23
CA PRO A 586 -27.12 24.25 18.46
C PRO A 586 -26.85 25.53 19.24
N GLY A 587 -26.23 26.50 18.58
CA GLY A 587 -26.07 27.89 19.03
C GLY A 587 -26.25 28.85 17.86
N GLY A 588 -26.13 30.15 18.08
CA GLY A 588 -26.38 31.19 17.09
C GLY A 588 -27.63 32.02 17.38
N ASN A 589 -28.09 32.76 16.36
CA ASN A 589 -28.86 34.00 16.51
C ASN A 589 -28.09 35.05 17.34
N ALA A 590 -26.79 35.13 17.08
CA ALA A 590 -25.84 35.96 17.81
C ALA A 590 -24.78 36.55 16.87
N MET A 591 -24.11 37.61 17.31
CA MET A 591 -22.89 38.08 16.66
C MET A 591 -21.69 37.27 17.16
N VAL A 592 -20.84 36.79 16.25
CA VAL A 592 -19.66 35.96 16.56
C VAL A 592 -18.43 36.52 15.84
N ARG A 593 -17.32 36.64 16.56
CA ARG A 593 -16.03 37.08 16.02
C ARG A 593 -15.28 35.93 15.34
N SER A 594 -14.68 36.22 14.18
CA SER A 594 -13.84 35.29 13.41
C SER A 594 -12.40 35.78 13.22
N SER A 595 -12.15 37.10 13.31
CA SER A 595 -10.80 37.69 13.32
C SER A 595 -10.75 38.93 14.24
N PRO A 596 -9.58 39.55 14.51
CA PRO A 596 -9.49 40.76 15.32
C PRO A 596 -10.27 41.93 14.68
N SER A 597 -10.39 41.93 13.36
CA SER A 597 -11.09 42.94 12.56
C SER A 597 -12.54 42.57 12.19
N HIS A 598 -12.92 41.27 12.16
CA HIS A 598 -14.21 40.83 11.64
C HIS A 598 -15.06 40.02 12.65
N PHE A 599 -16.32 40.41 12.77
CA PHE A 599 -17.39 39.67 13.45
C PHE A 599 -18.70 39.80 12.68
N GLY A 600 -19.53 38.75 12.67
CA GLY A 600 -20.73 38.67 11.85
C GLY A 600 -21.88 37.95 12.54
N TRP A 601 -23.10 38.10 12.02
CA TRP A 601 -24.28 37.40 12.53
C TRP A 601 -24.26 35.92 12.14
N ARG A 602 -24.49 35.04 13.12
CA ARG A 602 -24.69 33.60 12.91
C ARG A 602 -26.17 33.26 13.09
N THR A 603 -26.72 32.52 12.14
CA THR A 603 -27.97 31.77 12.34
C THR A 603 -27.74 30.59 13.27
N ILE A 604 -28.79 29.84 13.60
CA ILE A 604 -28.66 28.58 14.34
C ILE A 604 -27.74 27.61 13.58
N SER A 605 -26.78 27.00 14.27
CA SER A 605 -25.94 25.88 13.81
C SER A 605 -26.54 24.53 14.20
N ASP A 606 -26.25 23.48 13.44
CA ASP A 606 -26.84 22.15 13.68
C ASP A 606 -26.33 21.44 14.95
N GLY A 607 -25.17 21.89 15.49
CA GLY A 607 -24.61 21.39 16.74
C GLY A 607 -23.61 20.24 16.59
N ASP A 608 -22.89 20.22 15.47
CA ASP A 608 -21.81 19.27 15.19
C ASP A 608 -20.61 19.41 16.14
N GLY A 609 -19.76 18.38 16.21
CA GLY A 609 -18.47 18.45 16.91
C GLY A 609 -17.44 19.34 16.19
N VAL A 610 -17.16 19.03 14.92
CA VAL A 610 -16.27 19.78 14.04
C VAL A 610 -16.92 19.96 12.66
N SER A 611 -17.33 21.19 12.34
CA SER A 611 -17.84 21.57 11.01
C SER A 611 -16.72 22.22 10.18
N ILE A 612 -16.50 21.72 8.96
CA ILE A 612 -15.51 22.19 8.00
C ILE A 612 -16.24 22.68 6.74
N PHE A 613 -16.31 24.00 6.57
CA PHE A 613 -17.13 24.68 5.57
C PHE A 613 -16.25 25.46 4.58
N GLY A 614 -16.02 24.88 3.39
CA GLY A 614 -15.07 25.44 2.41
C GLY A 614 -13.63 25.58 2.93
N GLY A 615 -13.20 24.72 3.85
CA GLY A 615 -11.86 24.74 4.45
C GLY A 615 -10.87 23.83 3.73
N SER A 616 -9.57 24.14 3.78
CA SER A 616 -8.53 23.35 3.12
C SER A 616 -7.26 23.17 3.93
N HIS A 617 -6.54 22.06 3.75
CA HIS A 617 -5.35 21.70 4.55
C HIS A 617 -5.72 21.64 6.04
N VAL A 618 -6.57 20.66 6.38
CA VAL A 618 -7.12 20.46 7.73
C VAL A 618 -6.79 19.07 8.25
N TRP A 619 -6.34 18.98 9.50
CA TRP A 619 -6.01 17.74 10.17
C TRP A 619 -6.73 17.65 11.51
N VAL A 620 -7.54 16.60 11.71
CA VAL A 620 -8.19 16.29 12.99
C VAL A 620 -7.61 14.97 13.48
N ASP A 621 -6.80 15.05 14.53
CA ASP A 621 -5.96 13.95 15.02
C ASP A 621 -6.21 13.70 16.51
N HIS A 622 -6.16 12.45 16.96
CA HIS A 622 -6.23 12.12 18.40
C HIS A 622 -7.37 12.84 19.16
N CYS A 623 -8.55 12.96 18.56
CA CYS A 623 -9.72 13.52 19.23
C CYS A 623 -10.69 12.43 19.66
N THR A 624 -11.35 12.63 20.80
CA THR A 624 -12.48 11.80 21.28
C THR A 624 -13.77 12.50 20.92
N LEU A 625 -14.67 11.87 20.14
CA LEU A 625 -15.94 12.48 19.74
C LEU A 625 -17.16 11.60 20.06
N SER A 626 -18.21 12.18 20.65
CA SER A 626 -19.46 11.47 20.98
C SER A 626 -20.63 12.43 21.28
N ASN A 627 -21.87 11.93 21.25
CA ASN A 627 -23.06 12.63 21.79
C ASN A 627 -23.35 14.06 21.27
N CYS A 628 -22.84 14.46 20.09
CA CYS A 628 -23.20 15.71 19.42
C CYS A 628 -24.66 15.71 18.93
N ALA A 629 -25.23 16.90 18.64
CA ALA A 629 -26.65 17.05 18.29
C ALA A 629 -27.02 16.62 16.85
N ASP A 630 -26.19 16.93 15.83
CA ASP A 630 -26.33 16.35 14.49
C ASP A 630 -25.18 15.40 14.15
N GLY A 631 -23.99 15.87 13.75
CA GLY A 631 -22.82 15.04 13.41
C GLY A 631 -21.62 15.14 14.38
N LEU A 632 -20.61 14.26 14.23
CA LEU A 632 -19.32 14.44 14.93
C LEU A 632 -18.35 15.28 14.09
N ILE A 633 -18.17 14.94 12.82
CA ILE A 633 -17.32 15.68 11.87
C ILE A 633 -18.02 15.83 10.51
N ASP A 634 -18.38 17.05 10.15
CA ASP A 634 -19.00 17.37 8.86
C ASP A 634 -18.03 18.19 8.00
N ALA A 635 -17.79 17.79 6.75
CA ALA A 635 -16.93 18.51 5.81
C ALA A 635 -17.64 18.74 4.48
N ILE A 636 -17.90 19.99 4.14
CA ILE A 636 -18.86 20.37 3.09
C ILE A 636 -18.38 21.59 2.28
N MET A 637 -19.11 21.94 1.21
CA MET A 637 -18.98 23.22 0.49
C MET A 637 -17.60 23.46 -0.14
N GLY A 638 -17.05 22.45 -0.81
CA GLY A 638 -15.75 22.50 -1.48
C GLY A 638 -14.54 22.19 -0.59
N SER A 639 -14.76 21.82 0.68
CA SER A 639 -13.65 21.48 1.58
C SER A 639 -12.80 20.32 1.04
N THR A 640 -11.47 20.41 1.19
CA THR A 640 -10.53 19.43 0.60
C THR A 640 -9.16 19.44 1.29
N ALA A 641 -8.24 18.56 0.90
CA ALA A 641 -6.95 18.36 1.56
C ALA A 641 -7.11 18.11 3.08
N ILE A 642 -7.95 17.12 3.42
CA ILE A 642 -8.31 16.81 4.82
C ILE A 642 -7.69 15.47 5.23
N THR A 643 -7.29 15.35 6.50
CA THR A 643 -7.06 14.05 7.13
C THR A 643 -7.72 13.96 8.50
N LEU A 644 -8.41 12.86 8.74
CA LEU A 644 -9.04 12.50 10.00
C LEU A 644 -8.30 11.24 10.49
N SER A 645 -7.50 11.37 11.55
CA SER A 645 -6.66 10.27 12.02
C SER A 645 -6.67 10.04 13.52
N ASN A 646 -6.40 8.81 13.94
CA ASN A 646 -6.22 8.46 15.36
C ASN A 646 -7.40 8.85 16.29
N ASN A 647 -8.58 9.18 15.74
CA ASN A 647 -9.71 9.63 16.55
C ASN A 647 -10.47 8.42 17.12
N TYR A 648 -11.02 8.57 18.32
CA TYR A 648 -11.99 7.64 18.89
C TYR A 648 -13.38 8.24 18.76
N MET A 649 -14.30 7.50 18.14
CA MET A 649 -15.70 7.92 17.97
C MET A 649 -16.62 6.90 18.61
N SER A 650 -17.61 7.35 19.39
CA SER A 650 -18.61 6.48 20.04
C SER A 650 -19.95 7.18 20.24
N HIS A 651 -20.98 6.43 20.65
CA HIS A 651 -22.25 6.95 21.19
C HIS A 651 -22.88 8.07 20.34
N HIS A 652 -23.20 7.79 19.07
CA HIS A 652 -23.70 8.79 18.14
C HIS A 652 -24.32 8.21 16.85
N ASP A 653 -25.32 8.89 16.27
CA ASP A 653 -25.96 8.44 15.02
C ASP A 653 -25.06 8.69 13.79
N LYS A 654 -24.69 9.95 13.54
CA LYS A 654 -24.22 10.45 12.24
C LYS A 654 -22.72 10.80 12.25
N ALA A 655 -21.84 9.81 12.45
CA ALA A 655 -20.43 10.07 12.78
C ALA A 655 -19.71 11.10 11.86
N ILE A 656 -19.61 10.86 10.56
CA ILE A 656 -18.86 11.71 9.61
C ILE A 656 -19.62 11.91 8.29
N LEU A 657 -20.02 13.13 7.94
CA LEU A 657 -20.55 13.46 6.61
C LEU A 657 -19.53 14.22 5.76
N LEU A 658 -19.25 13.70 4.56
CA LEU A 658 -18.31 14.28 3.61
C LEU A 658 -19.04 14.66 2.32
N GLY A 659 -19.38 15.94 2.19
CA GLY A 659 -20.23 16.52 1.15
C GLY A 659 -21.72 16.46 1.51
N HIS A 660 -22.40 17.62 1.46
CA HIS A 660 -23.75 17.79 2.03
C HIS A 660 -24.92 17.47 1.08
N ASN A 661 -24.74 17.65 -0.24
CA ASN A 661 -25.84 17.74 -1.19
C ASN A 661 -25.50 17.02 -2.51
N ASP A 662 -26.40 16.14 -2.96
CA ASP A 662 -26.26 15.33 -4.17
C ASP A 662 -26.14 16.18 -5.46
N ALA A 663 -26.67 17.42 -5.45
CA ALA A 663 -26.55 18.36 -6.55
C ALA A 663 -25.29 19.25 -6.49
N TYR A 664 -24.57 19.32 -5.37
CA TYR A 664 -23.48 20.30 -5.17
C TYR A 664 -22.14 19.83 -5.78
N GLN A 665 -22.05 19.94 -7.11
CA GLN A 665 -20.94 19.42 -7.94
C GLN A 665 -19.53 19.95 -7.57
N HIS A 666 -19.41 21.01 -6.78
CA HIS A 666 -18.11 21.53 -6.36
C HIS A 666 -17.40 20.62 -5.34
N ASP A 667 -18.15 19.82 -4.56
CA ASP A 667 -17.59 18.80 -3.65
C ASP A 667 -16.82 17.69 -4.41
N LYS A 668 -16.81 17.67 -5.76
CA LYS A 668 -15.90 16.83 -6.57
C LYS A 668 -14.42 17.09 -6.34
N ILE A 669 -14.03 18.27 -5.83
CA ILE A 669 -12.64 18.56 -5.47
C ILE A 669 -12.24 17.98 -4.11
N MET A 670 -13.19 17.47 -3.33
CA MET A 670 -12.98 16.97 -1.97
C MET A 670 -12.07 15.74 -1.97
N GLN A 671 -10.99 15.82 -1.19
CA GLN A 671 -10.05 14.73 -0.98
C GLN A 671 -9.80 14.57 0.52
N VAL A 672 -10.17 13.40 1.06
CA VAL A 672 -10.09 13.10 2.50
C VAL A 672 -9.41 11.76 2.72
N THR A 673 -8.48 11.73 3.67
CA THR A 673 -7.93 10.48 4.23
C THR A 673 -8.54 10.24 5.61
N ILE A 674 -9.06 9.04 5.84
CA ILE A 674 -9.63 8.58 7.11
C ILE A 674 -8.74 7.41 7.54
N ALA A 675 -7.84 7.63 8.51
CA ALA A 675 -6.76 6.67 8.82
C ALA A 675 -6.58 6.38 10.32
N PHE A 676 -6.44 5.11 10.71
CA PHE A 676 -6.15 4.70 12.10
C PHE A 676 -7.17 5.17 13.16
N ASN A 677 -8.38 5.57 12.76
CA ASN A 677 -9.45 5.90 13.70
C ASN A 677 -10.04 4.61 14.30
N HIS A 678 -10.59 4.71 15.52
CA HIS A 678 -11.37 3.67 16.15
C HIS A 678 -12.85 4.07 16.17
N PHE A 679 -13.67 3.37 15.39
CA PHE A 679 -15.12 3.49 15.38
C PHE A 679 -15.69 2.50 16.40
N GLY A 680 -15.95 3.04 17.60
CA GLY A 680 -16.28 2.33 18.82
C GLY A 680 -17.76 1.98 18.98
N GLU A 681 -18.16 1.76 20.23
CA GLU A 681 -19.52 1.40 20.61
C GLU A 681 -20.55 2.54 20.39
N GLY A 682 -21.82 2.17 20.26
CA GLY A 682 -22.91 3.13 20.15
C GLY A 682 -22.98 3.94 18.85
N LEU A 683 -22.16 3.64 17.83
CA LEU A 683 -22.22 4.31 16.52
C LEU A 683 -23.29 3.68 15.61
N VAL A 684 -24.12 4.50 14.97
CA VAL A 684 -25.18 3.97 14.06
C VAL A 684 -24.68 3.87 12.62
N GLN A 685 -24.16 4.97 12.06
CA GLN A 685 -23.87 5.11 10.63
C GLN A 685 -22.81 6.19 10.32
N ARG A 686 -22.52 6.37 9.02
CA ARG A 686 -21.68 7.44 8.46
C ARG A 686 -20.20 7.41 8.89
N MET A 687 -19.48 6.32 8.66
CA MET A 687 -18.08 6.17 9.06
C MET A 687 -17.12 5.91 7.88
N PRO A 688 -17.03 6.76 6.84
CA PRO A 688 -17.79 8.00 6.60
C PRO A 688 -19.06 7.79 5.74
N ARG A 689 -19.88 8.84 5.58
CA ARG A 689 -20.89 8.96 4.51
C ARG A 689 -20.47 10.03 3.51
N CYS A 690 -20.20 9.63 2.27
CA CYS A 690 -19.53 10.45 1.27
C CYS A 690 -20.41 10.91 0.10
N ARG A 691 -20.01 11.99 -0.58
CA ARG A 691 -20.55 12.45 -1.87
C ARG A 691 -19.46 12.97 -2.79
N HIS A 692 -19.61 12.80 -4.09
CA HIS A 692 -18.79 13.36 -5.20
C HIS A 692 -17.29 13.06 -5.23
N GLY A 693 -16.55 13.39 -4.17
CA GLY A 693 -15.08 13.45 -4.12
C GLY A 693 -14.37 12.10 -4.00
N TYR A 694 -13.12 12.15 -3.54
CA TYR A 694 -12.25 11.00 -3.37
C TYR A 694 -11.90 10.75 -1.89
N PHE A 695 -12.14 9.53 -1.45
CA PHE A 695 -12.08 9.15 -0.04
C PHE A 695 -11.21 7.91 0.13
N HIS A 696 -10.08 8.06 0.85
CA HIS A 696 -9.23 6.93 1.22
C HIS A 696 -9.47 6.56 2.68
N VAL A 697 -10.07 5.39 2.90
CA VAL A 697 -10.43 4.85 4.21
C VAL A 697 -9.47 3.71 4.50
N VAL A 698 -8.54 3.89 5.43
CA VAL A 698 -7.37 3.00 5.56
C VAL A 698 -6.98 2.68 7.00
N ASN A 699 -6.83 1.39 7.31
CA ASN A 699 -6.40 0.89 8.63
C ASN A 699 -7.20 1.41 9.85
N ASN A 700 -8.47 1.77 9.68
CA ASN A 700 -9.37 2.07 10.79
C ASN A 700 -9.94 0.77 11.40
N ASP A 701 -10.24 0.79 12.69
CA ASP A 701 -10.93 -0.32 13.37
C ASP A 701 -12.41 0.01 13.54
N TYR A 702 -13.29 -0.87 13.07
CA TYR A 702 -14.74 -0.74 13.16
C TYR A 702 -15.26 -1.87 14.02
N THR A 703 -15.80 -1.54 15.19
CA THR A 703 -16.20 -2.53 16.19
C THR A 703 -17.71 -2.71 16.33
N HIS A 704 -18.50 -1.63 16.20
CA HIS A 704 -19.92 -1.65 16.56
C HIS A 704 -20.77 -0.62 15.78
N TRP A 705 -20.91 -0.76 14.45
CA TRP A 705 -21.92 0.00 13.71
C TRP A 705 -23.31 -0.63 13.85
N GLN A 706 -24.38 0.15 14.00
CA GLN A 706 -25.74 -0.39 14.13
C GLN A 706 -26.50 -0.54 12.80
N MET A 707 -26.21 0.29 11.78
CA MET A 707 -26.91 0.25 10.48
C MET A 707 -25.98 0.00 9.29
N TYR A 708 -24.90 0.77 9.13
CA TYR A 708 -23.82 0.52 8.16
C TYR A 708 -22.53 1.23 8.60
N ALA A 709 -21.38 0.82 8.06
CA ALA A 709 -20.11 1.50 8.35
C ALA A 709 -19.86 2.63 7.31
N ILE A 710 -19.62 2.27 6.06
CA ILE A 710 -19.24 3.19 4.97
C ILE A 710 -20.44 3.40 4.04
N GLY A 711 -20.77 4.64 3.70
CA GLY A 711 -21.90 4.93 2.82
C GLY A 711 -21.71 6.16 1.94
N GLY A 712 -22.73 6.50 1.17
CA GLY A 712 -22.70 7.68 0.32
C GLY A 712 -23.74 7.72 -0.80
N SER A 713 -23.84 8.88 -1.43
CA SER A 713 -24.74 9.18 -2.55
C SER A 713 -24.08 10.13 -3.56
N ALA A 714 -24.62 10.22 -4.79
CA ALA A 714 -24.03 11.03 -5.87
C ALA A 714 -22.56 10.67 -6.22
N ASN A 715 -22.31 9.39 -6.51
CA ASN A 715 -21.05 8.88 -7.10
C ASN A 715 -19.75 9.34 -6.39
N PRO A 716 -19.60 9.15 -5.07
CA PRO A 716 -18.30 9.31 -4.42
C PRO A 716 -17.38 8.17 -4.83
N THR A 717 -16.07 8.45 -4.90
CA THR A 717 -15.05 7.43 -5.13
C THR A 717 -14.44 7.03 -3.80
N ILE A 718 -14.65 5.78 -3.38
CA ILE A 718 -14.24 5.27 -2.06
C ILE A 718 -13.24 4.12 -2.25
N LEU A 719 -12.05 4.29 -1.68
CA LEU A 719 -11.04 3.24 -1.59
C LEU A 719 -10.88 2.84 -0.12
N SER A 720 -11.38 1.66 0.23
CA SER A 720 -11.17 1.00 1.52
C SER A 720 -9.94 0.09 1.43
N GLN A 721 -8.93 0.29 2.29
CA GLN A 721 -7.75 -0.58 2.34
C GLN A 721 -7.33 -0.96 3.76
N GLY A 722 -7.11 -2.26 4.00
CA GLY A 722 -6.51 -2.76 5.24
C GLY A 722 -7.22 -2.38 6.54
N ASN A 723 -8.50 -1.99 6.51
CA ASN A 723 -9.32 -1.74 7.71
C ASN A 723 -9.70 -3.05 8.40
N ARG A 724 -10.27 -2.98 9.61
CA ARG A 724 -10.86 -4.11 10.32
C ARG A 724 -12.35 -3.84 10.54
N PHE A 725 -13.21 -4.76 10.10
CA PHE A 725 -14.66 -4.65 10.18
C PHE A 725 -15.24 -5.81 11.00
N LEU A 726 -15.54 -5.56 12.27
CA LEU A 726 -16.31 -6.47 13.12
C LEU A 726 -17.80 -6.08 13.05
N ALA A 727 -18.59 -6.85 12.30
CA ALA A 727 -20.03 -6.59 12.23
C ALA A 727 -20.72 -6.89 13.57
N PRO A 728 -21.79 -6.15 13.93
CA PRO A 728 -22.66 -6.51 15.05
C PRO A 728 -23.36 -7.84 14.78
N ASP A 729 -23.91 -8.50 15.81
CA ASP A 729 -24.66 -9.75 15.64
C ASP A 729 -25.95 -9.61 14.83
N ASN A 730 -26.49 -8.39 14.71
CA ASN A 730 -27.65 -8.11 13.88
C ASN A 730 -27.41 -8.53 12.41
N ARG A 731 -28.14 -9.55 11.95
CA ARG A 731 -28.09 -10.08 10.58
C ARG A 731 -28.37 -9.04 9.49
N PHE A 732 -29.07 -7.95 9.82
CA PHE A 732 -29.40 -6.89 8.87
C PHE A 732 -28.31 -5.82 8.72
N SER A 733 -27.32 -5.81 9.62
CA SER A 733 -26.24 -4.82 9.68
C SER A 733 -24.88 -5.45 9.32
N LYS A 734 -24.89 -6.58 8.60
CA LYS A 734 -23.67 -7.28 8.16
C LYS A 734 -23.01 -6.63 6.93
N GLU A 735 -23.75 -5.82 6.17
CA GLU A 735 -23.16 -5.05 5.09
C GLU A 735 -22.41 -3.83 5.66
N VAL A 736 -21.14 -3.71 5.27
CA VAL A 736 -20.28 -2.56 5.57
C VAL A 736 -20.73 -1.34 4.75
N THR A 737 -21.21 -1.58 3.53
CA THR A 737 -21.57 -0.57 2.52
C THR A 737 -23.03 -0.11 2.58
N LYS A 738 -23.26 1.18 2.29
CA LYS A 738 -24.61 1.73 2.04
C LYS A 738 -24.63 2.73 0.89
N HIS A 739 -25.11 2.28 -0.26
CA HIS A 739 -25.41 3.14 -1.41
C HIS A 739 -26.77 3.82 -1.19
N ASP A 740 -26.78 5.11 -0.86
CA ASP A 740 -27.99 5.91 -0.63
C ASP A 740 -28.49 6.59 -1.91
N ASN A 741 -29.80 6.86 -1.97
CA ASN A 741 -30.49 7.64 -3.00
C ASN A 741 -30.37 7.17 -4.47
N ALA A 742 -29.71 6.03 -4.74
CA ALA A 742 -29.46 5.53 -6.09
C ALA A 742 -29.96 4.09 -6.29
N PRO A 743 -30.55 3.76 -7.46
CA PRO A 743 -30.84 2.38 -7.82
C PRO A 743 -29.56 1.60 -8.14
N GLU A 744 -29.63 0.27 -8.08
CA GLU A 744 -28.48 -0.60 -8.36
C GLU A 744 -27.91 -0.42 -9.79
N SER A 745 -28.78 -0.12 -10.76
CA SER A 745 -28.37 0.22 -12.14
C SER A 745 -27.48 1.46 -12.24
N GLU A 746 -27.53 2.35 -11.24
CA GLU A 746 -26.66 3.53 -11.14
C GLU A 746 -25.42 3.23 -10.28
N TRP A 747 -25.60 2.83 -9.02
CA TRP A 747 -24.48 2.76 -8.07
C TRP A 747 -23.46 1.65 -8.40
N ARG A 748 -23.85 0.61 -9.17
CA ARG A 748 -22.89 -0.38 -9.71
C ARG A 748 -21.76 0.25 -10.54
N ASN A 749 -21.93 1.48 -11.03
CA ASN A 749 -20.94 2.21 -11.81
C ASN A 749 -20.04 3.14 -10.95
N TRP A 750 -20.40 3.40 -9.68
CA TRP A 750 -19.58 4.20 -8.77
C TRP A 750 -18.31 3.41 -8.40
N ASN A 751 -17.20 4.08 -8.07
CA ASN A 751 -15.92 3.40 -7.85
C ASN A 751 -15.66 3.09 -6.37
N TRP A 752 -16.36 2.11 -5.81
CA TRP A 752 -16.13 1.64 -4.43
C TRP A 752 -15.33 0.33 -4.42
N ARG A 753 -14.21 0.32 -3.71
CA ARG A 753 -13.28 -0.82 -3.63
C ARG A 753 -12.88 -1.13 -2.19
N SER A 754 -12.62 -2.41 -1.94
CA SER A 754 -12.15 -2.96 -0.67
C SER A 754 -10.94 -3.86 -0.93
N GLU A 755 -9.80 -3.54 -0.30
CA GLU A 755 -8.50 -4.13 -0.64
C GLU A 755 -7.72 -4.49 0.63
N GLY A 756 -7.70 -5.79 0.97
CA GLY A 756 -6.99 -6.29 2.15
C GLY A 756 -7.67 -6.00 3.51
N ASP A 757 -8.90 -5.47 3.50
CA ASP A 757 -9.72 -5.30 4.70
C ASP A 757 -10.02 -6.66 5.37
N LEU A 758 -10.05 -6.68 6.71
CA LEU A 758 -10.39 -7.86 7.50
C LEU A 758 -11.88 -7.83 7.89
N MET A 759 -12.65 -8.75 7.32
CA MET A 759 -14.08 -8.91 7.60
C MET A 759 -14.31 -9.96 8.71
N LEU A 760 -15.02 -9.59 9.77
CA LEU A 760 -15.30 -10.43 10.94
C LEU A 760 -16.81 -10.48 11.24
N ASN A 761 -17.25 -11.53 11.94
CA ASN A 761 -18.66 -11.79 12.26
C ASN A 761 -19.61 -11.71 11.03
N GLY A 762 -19.14 -12.16 9.86
CA GLY A 762 -19.92 -12.13 8.62
C GLY A 762 -20.07 -10.76 7.97
N ALA A 763 -19.24 -9.77 8.34
CA ALA A 763 -19.13 -8.51 7.61
C ALA A 763 -18.85 -8.73 6.10
N TYR A 764 -19.38 -7.88 5.23
CA TYR A 764 -19.02 -7.87 3.80
C TYR A 764 -19.14 -6.47 3.18
N PHE A 765 -18.37 -6.21 2.12
CA PHE A 765 -18.34 -4.95 1.39
C PHE A 765 -18.80 -5.18 -0.05
N VAL A 766 -19.83 -4.45 -0.52
CA VAL A 766 -20.31 -4.54 -1.90
C VAL A 766 -19.50 -3.60 -2.78
N GLN A 767 -18.58 -4.17 -3.57
CA GLN A 767 -17.73 -3.40 -4.48
C GLN A 767 -18.44 -3.06 -5.79
N SER A 768 -18.14 -1.87 -6.33
CA SER A 768 -18.76 -1.29 -7.52
C SER A 768 -17.74 -0.61 -8.44
N GLY A 769 -18.10 -0.45 -9.72
CA GLY A 769 -17.32 0.30 -10.70
C GLY A 769 -16.18 -0.47 -11.37
N VAL A 770 -15.57 0.17 -12.36
CA VAL A 770 -14.53 -0.40 -13.25
C VAL A 770 -13.09 -0.16 -12.75
N GLY A 771 -12.90 -0.08 -11.43
CA GLY A 771 -11.60 -0.20 -10.79
C GLY A 771 -10.61 0.87 -11.22
N ALA A 772 -10.97 2.13 -10.97
CA ALA A 772 -10.18 3.30 -11.34
C ALA A 772 -8.69 3.16 -10.99
N ASN A 773 -7.82 3.74 -11.83
CA ASN A 773 -6.42 3.99 -11.50
C ASN A 773 -6.35 5.08 -10.40
N TYR A 774 -6.55 4.66 -9.15
CA TYR A 774 -6.44 5.53 -7.99
C TYR A 774 -5.04 6.16 -7.95
N PRO A 775 -4.93 7.50 -7.91
CA PRO A 775 -3.64 8.15 -7.76
C PRO A 775 -3.09 7.85 -6.36
N ARG A 776 -2.14 6.91 -6.28
CA ARG A 776 -1.36 6.59 -5.06
C ARG A 776 -0.57 7.79 -4.51
N THR A 777 -0.53 8.89 -5.26
CA THR A 777 0.46 9.98 -5.19
C THR A 777 0.37 10.86 -3.93
N SER A 778 -0.65 10.74 -3.09
CA SER A 778 -0.92 11.75 -2.04
C SER A 778 -1.73 11.26 -0.82
N SER A 779 -1.75 9.96 -0.50
CA SER A 779 -2.38 9.48 0.75
C SER A 779 -1.41 8.65 1.62
N LEU A 780 -1.60 7.33 1.75
CA LEU A 780 -0.63 6.41 2.37
C LEU A 780 -0.78 4.98 1.81
N VAL A 781 0.18 4.10 2.11
CA VAL A 781 0.10 2.67 1.82
C VAL A 781 -0.50 1.94 3.02
N ALA A 782 -1.54 1.14 2.80
CA ALA A 782 -2.19 0.38 3.85
C ALA A 782 -1.24 -0.66 4.52
N ARG A 783 -1.22 -0.64 5.86
CA ARG A 783 -0.69 -1.70 6.71
C ARG A 783 -1.62 -2.93 6.67
N PRO A 784 -1.18 -4.11 7.16
CA PRO A 784 -2.06 -5.27 7.30
C PRO A 784 -3.24 -5.01 8.26
N SER A 785 -4.44 -5.40 7.85
CA SER A 785 -5.66 -5.35 8.66
C SER A 785 -5.60 -6.18 9.95
N SER A 786 -4.72 -7.19 9.99
CA SER A 786 -4.44 -8.02 11.15
C SER A 786 -3.72 -7.31 12.30
N ILE A 787 -3.13 -6.11 12.08
CA ILE A 787 -2.51 -5.30 13.14
C ILE A 787 -3.29 -4.02 13.47
N VAL A 788 -4.45 -3.78 12.84
CA VAL A 788 -5.23 -2.54 13.00
C VAL A 788 -5.57 -2.24 14.46
N SER A 789 -6.07 -3.20 15.22
CA SER A 789 -6.40 -2.99 16.65
C SER A 789 -5.19 -2.65 17.54
N ARG A 790 -3.95 -2.81 17.04
CA ARG A 790 -2.74 -2.27 17.66
C ARG A 790 -2.42 -0.86 17.16
N LEU A 791 -2.54 -0.61 15.85
CA LEU A 791 -2.34 0.73 15.25
C LEU A 791 -3.32 1.77 15.82
N THR A 792 -4.54 1.35 16.15
CA THR A 792 -5.61 2.19 16.72
C THR A 792 -5.75 2.06 18.24
N SER A 793 -4.84 1.34 18.92
CA SER A 793 -4.94 1.06 20.36
C SER A 793 -4.87 2.31 21.24
N ASN A 794 -4.22 3.38 20.76
CA ASN A 794 -4.11 4.67 21.44
C ASN A 794 -5.04 5.74 20.84
N ALA A 795 -6.04 5.35 20.03
CA ALA A 795 -6.93 6.30 19.36
C ALA A 795 -7.83 7.03 20.37
N GLY A 796 -8.15 8.30 20.08
CA GLY A 796 -8.82 9.22 20.98
C GLY A 796 -7.89 10.29 21.55
N ALA A 797 -8.45 11.12 22.43
CA ALA A 797 -7.73 12.11 23.21
C ALA A 797 -6.69 11.46 24.13
N LEU A 798 -5.60 12.18 24.36
CA LEU A 798 -4.40 11.63 24.97
C LEU A 798 -4.44 11.80 26.49
N SER A 799 -4.66 10.71 27.23
CA SER A 799 -4.50 10.69 28.68
C SER A 799 -3.02 10.71 29.06
N PHE A 800 -2.64 11.66 29.92
CA PHE A 800 -1.29 11.78 30.48
C PHE A 800 -1.35 11.50 31.99
N ASP A 801 -1.21 10.23 32.37
CA ASP A 801 -0.86 9.89 33.76
C ASP A 801 0.59 10.38 34.00
N PHE A 802 0.76 11.38 34.86
CA PHE A 802 2.07 11.86 35.31
C PHE A 802 2.72 10.84 36.27
N GLY A 803 3.16 9.69 35.75
CA GLY A 803 3.76 8.64 36.57
C GLY A 803 4.06 7.30 35.91
N GLN A 804 4.85 7.26 34.83
CA GLN A 804 5.58 6.05 34.41
C GLN A 804 6.83 6.38 33.57
#